data_AF-A0A965M5F4-F1
#
_entry.id   AF-A0A965M5F4-F1
#
_cell.length_a   1.000
_cell.length_b   1.000
_cell.length_c   1.000
_cell.angle_alpha   90.00
_cell.angle_beta   90.00
_cell.angle_gamma   90.00
#
_symmetry.space_group_name_H-M   'P 1'
#
loop_
_entity.id
_entity.type
_entity.pdbx_description
1 polymer ?
#
loop_
_entity_poly.entity_id
_entity_poly.type
_entity_poly.pdbx_seq_one_letter_code
_entity_poly.pdbx_strand_id
1 'polypeptide(L)'
;MNKIKGKGFIKFVSAFCAVGMGISYSALADTLGSWVIPASSTASSLTKSVNADGTTVSALGFTGTATSASGGWGGTGFSASTTIGANESKNFNFNITANAGYQIVINGVSNFSLISSPSGPSTWTLFYSSTADFASPTQIASITGAGNTTKNITADLTTALQANPITVSSGTTAFFRLVGTASVTTSGTGRFPSATTISVLGTVGTIQLASLTWSGGPTGSWNYNSANKVWLNGLNSVAFSSGAIATINSASSLTVDAGGVLAGSFTNNISSGTTVINGGALSSGAILNIGAGKLSLQSSNNAAKLQNSGSGTLSLVGPGTYTTVDLTAGKIETLADGVLSGAVNASGDSSLDVGTFSNTIGALTVNEASIVGTGILKGAGFGFALDQNDRTVAVSMQGTGGLSKTGSKTLTLSGSNSFSGDISLFGGTVATLGADRLPDTTTVVMSSNTILSLGGNETIKSLYASSANASAQVNLQSYILTMNVTASNQFVGSLVGTGSMVKNGSSILTLTNTSTYSGGTTMNAGSFRLQASGNKTTNVVDNTVALTTSPFGVGVLNWAGGAIYSSGTTSRNIYNSVNLLGGAVTLGDTNSTTGAGDMNVSADVTGVLTTLNADCTVNAVAAVDWEQPILGSGFNLSKGGTNKLTLRSTNA
;
A
#
# COMPACT_ATOMS: atom_id res chain seq x y z
N MET A 1 -4.36 -50.96 1.77
CA MET A 1 -3.00 -50.39 1.82
C MET A 1 -3.11 -48.90 2.07
N ASN A 2 -2.29 -48.41 3.00
CA ASN A 2 -1.99 -47.02 3.37
C ASN A 2 -3.05 -46.16 4.11
N LYS A 3 -2.83 -46.13 5.44
CA LYS A 3 -3.21 -45.08 6.39
C LYS A 3 -2.61 -43.74 5.97
N ILE A 4 -3.38 -42.65 6.07
CA ILE A 4 -2.87 -41.31 6.36
C ILE A 4 -3.75 -40.71 7.45
N LYS A 5 -3.15 -40.46 8.63
CA LYS A 5 -3.68 -39.61 9.70
C LYS A 5 -3.30 -38.17 9.36
N GLY A 6 -4.25 -37.23 9.41
CA GLY A 6 -4.00 -35.80 9.34
C GLY A 6 -5.00 -35.07 10.22
N LYS A 7 -4.51 -34.48 11.30
CA LYS A 7 -5.25 -33.75 12.34
C LYS A 7 -5.90 -32.48 11.76
N GLY A 8 -7.09 -32.14 12.26
CA GLY A 8 -7.66 -30.81 12.14
C GLY A 8 -9.06 -30.82 11.55
N PHE A 9 -10.06 -31.00 12.41
CA PHE A 9 -11.39 -30.39 12.34
C PHE A 9 -12.25 -31.04 13.44
N ILE A 10 -13.30 -30.37 13.88
CA ILE A 10 -14.23 -30.70 14.99
C ILE A 10 -13.89 -29.97 16.31
N LYS A 11 -14.17 -28.66 16.31
CA LYS A 11 -14.76 -27.93 17.43
C LYS A 11 -15.72 -26.88 16.87
N PHE A 12 -16.85 -27.35 16.35
CA PHE A 12 -18.05 -26.54 16.15
C PHE A 12 -19.24 -27.47 16.38
N VAL A 13 -20.30 -26.96 16.99
CA VAL A 13 -21.50 -27.65 17.50
C VAL A 13 -21.42 -28.07 18.98
N SER A 14 -21.50 -27.08 19.87
CA SER A 14 -22.32 -27.16 21.10
C SER A 14 -22.49 -25.75 21.69
N ALA A 15 -23.25 -24.91 21.01
CA ALA A 15 -23.67 -23.60 21.52
C ALA A 15 -25.14 -23.36 21.15
N PHE A 16 -26.02 -24.22 21.66
CA PHE A 16 -27.47 -24.00 21.64
C PHE A 16 -28.13 -24.83 22.75
N CYS A 17 -27.84 -24.50 24.02
CA CYS A 17 -28.75 -24.61 25.17
C CYS A 17 -28.00 -24.17 26.44
N ALA A 18 -28.08 -22.90 26.82
CA ALA A 18 -27.78 -22.42 28.18
C ALA A 18 -28.30 -20.98 28.35
N VAL A 19 -29.62 -20.79 28.24
CA VAL A 19 -30.29 -19.61 28.79
C VAL A 19 -30.79 -20.02 30.17
N GLY A 20 -30.20 -19.44 31.22
CA GLY A 20 -30.64 -19.60 32.60
C GLY A 20 -29.75 -20.53 33.42
N MET A 21 -29.35 -20.01 34.58
CA MET A 21 -28.54 -20.61 35.65
C MET A 21 -27.03 -20.40 35.51
N GLY A 22 -26.49 -19.62 36.46
CA GLY A 22 -25.06 -19.43 36.64
C GLY A 22 -24.37 -20.77 36.83
N ILE A 23 -23.41 -21.06 35.95
CA ILE A 23 -22.55 -22.24 36.06
C ILE A 23 -21.12 -21.73 36.06
N SER A 24 -20.47 -21.88 37.21
CA SER A 24 -19.04 -21.67 37.40
C SER A 24 -18.27 -22.72 36.60
N TYR A 25 -17.70 -22.34 35.46
CA TYR A 25 -16.70 -23.17 34.79
C TYR A 25 -15.36 -22.97 35.51
N SER A 26 -14.86 -23.99 36.21
CA SER A 26 -13.44 -24.07 36.59
C SER A 26 -12.62 -24.48 35.36
N ALA A 27 -12.49 -23.57 34.39
CA ALA A 27 -11.57 -23.79 33.29
C ALA A 27 -10.13 -23.80 33.84
N LEU A 28 -9.31 -24.74 33.36
CA LEU A 28 -7.86 -24.71 33.58
C LEU A 28 -7.35 -23.33 33.13
N ALA A 29 -6.51 -22.68 33.94
CA ALA A 29 -6.02 -21.35 33.63
C ALA A 29 -5.15 -21.40 32.36
N ASP A 30 -5.57 -20.67 31.32
CA ASP A 30 -4.80 -20.42 30.11
C ASP A 30 -3.67 -19.43 30.41
N THR A 31 -2.60 -19.53 29.62
CA THR A 31 -1.57 -18.47 29.60
C THR A 31 -2.09 -17.31 28.78
N LEU A 32 -2.35 -16.17 29.43
CA LEU A 32 -2.90 -14.98 28.78
C LEU A 32 -1.81 -14.24 28.00
N GLY A 33 -0.65 -14.05 28.62
CA GLY A 33 0.54 -13.53 27.97
C GLY A 33 1.80 -13.86 28.73
N SER A 34 2.91 -13.78 28.01
CA SER A 34 4.24 -14.16 28.48
C SER A 34 5.30 -13.18 28.04
N TRP A 35 6.39 -13.12 28.80
CA TRP A 35 7.58 -12.36 28.45
C TRP A 35 8.83 -13.22 28.67
N VAL A 36 9.67 -13.25 27.65
CA VAL A 36 10.97 -13.94 27.70
C VAL A 36 11.98 -12.99 28.30
N ILE A 37 12.57 -13.39 29.43
CA ILE A 37 13.63 -12.64 30.10
C ILE A 37 14.98 -13.01 29.46
N PRO A 38 15.65 -12.09 28.77
CA PRO A 38 16.87 -12.40 28.04
C PRO A 38 18.06 -12.69 28.97
N ALA A 39 19.10 -13.33 28.42
CA ALA A 39 20.35 -13.59 29.13
C ALA A 39 21.07 -12.30 29.57
N SER A 40 21.02 -11.27 28.72
CA SER A 40 21.45 -9.90 29.02
C SER A 40 20.64 -8.91 28.18
N SER A 41 20.27 -7.76 28.77
CA SER A 41 19.59 -6.67 28.05
C SER A 41 19.64 -5.37 28.85
N THR A 42 19.92 -4.27 28.16
CA THR A 42 19.80 -2.89 28.67
C THR A 42 18.49 -2.22 28.23
N ALA A 43 17.61 -2.95 27.51
CA ALA A 43 16.34 -2.43 27.05
C ALA A 43 15.41 -2.13 28.23
N SER A 44 14.71 -1.00 28.18
CA SER A 44 13.71 -0.59 29.17
C SER A 44 12.40 -1.35 29.08
N SER A 45 12.20 -2.13 28.00
CA SER A 45 11.06 -3.02 27.81
C SER A 45 11.46 -4.32 27.10
N LEU A 46 10.71 -5.39 27.38
CA LEU A 46 10.93 -6.73 26.81
C LEU A 46 9.80 -7.16 25.88
N THR A 47 10.16 -8.03 24.94
CA THR A 47 9.23 -8.63 23.97
C THR A 47 8.11 -9.39 24.68
N LYS A 48 6.89 -9.19 24.16
CA LYS A 48 5.68 -9.85 24.62
C LYS A 48 5.31 -11.03 23.72
N SER A 49 4.59 -11.99 24.29
CA SER A 49 3.82 -12.99 23.56
C SER A 49 2.38 -12.97 24.04
N VAL A 50 1.44 -12.91 23.10
CA VAL A 50 0.00 -13.05 23.36
C VAL A 50 -0.34 -14.51 23.13
N ASN A 51 -0.83 -15.18 24.16
CA ASN A 51 -0.90 -16.64 24.18
C ASN A 51 -2.35 -17.17 24.25
N ALA A 52 -3.33 -16.30 24.54
CA ALA A 52 -4.75 -16.62 24.52
C ALA A 52 -5.52 -15.72 23.55
N ASP A 53 -6.40 -16.32 22.77
CA ASP A 53 -7.30 -15.60 21.86
C ASP A 53 -8.18 -14.62 22.64
N GLY A 54 -8.48 -13.46 22.06
CA GLY A 54 -9.29 -12.45 22.74
C GLY A 54 -8.56 -11.67 23.84
N THR A 55 -7.24 -11.82 23.95
CA THR A 55 -6.40 -11.04 24.88
C THR A 55 -5.41 -10.18 24.11
N THR A 56 -5.03 -9.04 24.69
CA THR A 56 -3.86 -8.27 24.26
C THR A 56 -3.02 -7.96 25.49
N VAL A 57 -1.70 -8.05 25.36
CA VAL A 57 -0.76 -7.78 26.46
C VAL A 57 0.26 -6.74 26.02
N SER A 58 0.77 -5.91 26.93
CA SER A 58 1.86 -4.97 26.63
C SER A 58 3.24 -5.63 26.68
N ALA A 59 4.27 -4.91 26.24
CA ALA A 59 5.63 -5.23 26.64
C ALA A 59 5.75 -5.17 28.17
N LEU A 60 6.67 -5.96 28.74
CA LEU A 60 7.04 -5.86 30.15
C LEU A 60 8.04 -4.72 30.27
N GLY A 61 7.65 -3.64 30.93
CA GLY A 61 8.47 -2.45 31.13
C GLY A 61 9.10 -2.39 32.51
N PHE A 62 10.18 -1.62 32.62
CA PHE A 62 10.77 -1.21 33.91
C PHE A 62 10.83 0.32 33.99
N THR A 63 10.26 0.91 35.03
CA THR A 63 10.25 2.37 35.24
C THR A 63 11.57 2.87 35.81
N GLY A 64 12.66 2.86 35.06
CA GLY A 64 13.98 3.35 35.49
C GLY A 64 15.07 3.05 34.47
N THR A 65 16.34 3.23 34.86
CA THR A 65 17.46 2.80 34.02
C THR A 65 17.60 1.28 34.15
N ALA A 66 17.20 0.56 33.11
CA ALA A 66 17.43 -0.87 33.04
C ALA A 66 18.94 -1.13 33.01
N THR A 67 19.43 -2.00 33.88
CA THR A 67 20.84 -2.41 33.90
C THR A 67 20.92 -3.91 33.70
N SER A 68 21.95 -4.39 33.02
CA SER A 68 22.26 -5.82 32.91
C SER A 68 23.53 -6.13 33.69
N ALA A 69 23.43 -6.99 34.71
CA ALA A 69 24.56 -7.74 35.26
C ALA A 69 24.29 -9.23 35.03
N SER A 70 25.33 -10.06 34.98
CA SER A 70 25.23 -11.51 34.78
C SER A 70 24.28 -12.14 35.81
N GLY A 71 23.01 -12.37 35.45
CA GLY A 71 22.02 -12.98 36.34
C GLY A 71 20.56 -12.56 36.11
N GLY A 72 20.26 -11.46 35.41
CA GLY A 72 18.85 -11.10 35.15
C GLY A 72 18.55 -9.68 34.66
N TRP A 73 17.30 -9.43 34.28
CA TRP A 73 16.79 -8.15 33.78
C TRP A 73 16.05 -7.36 34.87
N GLY A 74 16.35 -6.07 34.99
CA GLY A 74 15.77 -5.18 35.99
C GLY A 74 16.59 -3.91 36.13
N GLY A 75 16.68 -3.37 37.35
CA GLY A 75 17.39 -2.12 37.57
C GLY A 75 17.85 -1.89 39.00
N THR A 76 18.28 -0.66 39.27
CA THR A 76 18.63 -0.11 40.58
C THR A 76 17.66 1.01 40.95
N GLY A 77 17.80 1.64 42.13
CA GLY A 77 17.01 2.82 42.47
C GLY A 77 15.72 2.54 43.23
N PHE A 78 15.54 1.32 43.77
CA PHE A 78 14.34 0.98 44.53
C PHE A 78 14.26 1.78 45.83
N SER A 79 13.03 2.08 46.27
CA SER A 79 12.80 2.98 47.39
C SER A 79 13.19 2.35 48.72
N ALA A 80 13.80 3.16 49.59
CA ALA A 80 14.02 2.81 50.99
C ALA A 80 12.76 2.95 51.85
N SER A 81 11.70 3.56 51.30
CA SER A 81 10.41 3.65 51.98
C SER A 81 9.85 2.27 52.30
N THR A 82 9.32 2.15 53.51
CA THR A 82 8.50 1.00 53.93
C THR A 82 7.01 1.26 53.67
N THR A 83 6.65 2.49 53.28
CA THR A 83 5.28 2.88 52.91
C THR A 83 4.99 2.40 51.48
N ILE A 84 3.78 1.89 51.28
CA ILE A 84 3.40 1.10 50.10
C ILE A 84 2.61 2.00 49.13
N GLY A 85 3.24 2.44 48.04
CA GLY A 85 2.59 3.27 47.01
C GLY A 85 2.86 2.78 45.59
N ALA A 86 1.80 2.57 44.78
CA ALA A 86 1.93 2.08 43.40
C ALA A 86 2.66 3.06 42.45
N ASN A 87 2.72 4.34 42.83
CA ASN A 87 3.39 5.43 42.10
C ASN A 87 4.75 5.82 42.73
N GLU A 88 5.04 5.37 43.95
CA GLU A 88 6.11 5.95 44.78
C GLU A 88 7.48 5.28 44.58
N SER A 89 7.61 4.35 43.63
CA SER A 89 8.82 3.51 43.48
C SER A 89 9.01 2.93 42.07
N LYS A 90 10.29 2.60 41.75
CA LYS A 90 10.69 1.84 40.56
C LYS A 90 9.93 0.51 40.52
N ASN A 91 9.39 0.16 39.36
CA ASN A 91 8.50 -0.99 39.21
C ASN A 91 8.66 -1.68 37.86
N PHE A 92 8.32 -2.95 37.85
CA PHE A 92 7.99 -3.66 36.62
C PHE A 92 6.53 -3.44 36.31
N ASN A 93 6.21 -3.11 35.07
CA ASN A 93 4.85 -2.79 34.65
C ASN A 93 4.48 -3.52 33.38
N PHE A 94 3.23 -3.92 33.31
CA PHE A 94 2.59 -4.46 32.13
C PHE A 94 1.10 -4.21 32.21
N ASN A 95 0.39 -4.42 31.11
CA ASN A 95 -1.06 -4.38 31.09
C ASN A 95 -1.62 -5.53 30.26
N ILE A 96 -2.85 -5.91 30.60
CA ILE A 96 -3.62 -6.95 29.94
C ILE A 96 -4.97 -6.37 29.59
N THR A 97 -5.32 -6.46 28.32
CA THR A 97 -6.60 -6.02 27.77
C THR A 97 -7.44 -7.23 27.41
N ALA A 98 -8.70 -7.23 27.83
CA ALA A 98 -9.70 -8.12 27.28
C ALA A 98 -10.19 -7.50 25.97
N ASN A 99 -9.92 -8.16 24.84
CA ASN A 99 -10.39 -7.67 23.55
C ASN A 99 -11.92 -7.63 23.54
N ALA A 100 -12.50 -6.78 22.70
CA ALA A 100 -13.94 -6.67 22.56
C ALA A 100 -14.60 -8.05 22.31
N GLY A 101 -15.64 -8.37 23.07
CA GLY A 101 -16.34 -9.67 23.03
C GLY A 101 -15.77 -10.72 23.98
N TYR A 102 -14.70 -10.40 24.71
CA TYR A 102 -14.06 -11.32 25.65
C TYR A 102 -14.05 -10.76 27.06
N GLN A 103 -14.06 -11.65 28.05
CA GLN A 103 -13.77 -11.33 29.45
C GLN A 103 -12.62 -12.20 29.90
N ILE A 104 -11.67 -11.58 30.59
CA ILE A 104 -10.54 -12.29 31.15
C ILE A 104 -10.73 -12.32 32.67
N VAL A 105 -10.51 -13.48 33.28
CA VAL A 105 -10.38 -13.59 34.73
C VAL A 105 -8.94 -13.98 35.04
N ILE A 106 -8.15 -13.04 35.53
CA ILE A 106 -6.76 -13.28 35.94
C ILE A 106 -6.79 -13.90 37.32
N ASN A 107 -6.27 -15.12 37.42
CA ASN A 107 -6.31 -15.92 38.64
C ASN A 107 -4.96 -16.55 39.00
N GLY A 108 -3.88 -16.17 38.31
CA GLY A 108 -2.56 -16.68 38.65
C GLY A 108 -1.44 -16.09 37.83
N VAL A 109 -0.23 -16.53 38.17
CA VAL A 109 1.00 -16.23 37.44
C VAL A 109 1.87 -17.47 37.37
N SER A 110 2.86 -17.48 36.47
CA SER A 110 3.86 -18.54 36.35
C SER A 110 5.27 -17.96 36.32
N ASN A 111 6.19 -18.63 37.02
CA ASN A 111 7.62 -18.33 37.08
C ASN A 111 7.99 -16.91 37.54
N PHE A 112 7.18 -16.28 38.38
CA PHE A 112 7.53 -15.02 39.02
C PHE A 112 8.56 -15.28 40.13
N SER A 113 9.84 -15.17 39.77
CA SER A 113 10.97 -15.17 40.70
C SER A 113 11.72 -13.85 40.60
N LEU A 114 12.23 -13.36 41.73
CA LEU A 114 12.95 -12.09 41.81
C LEU A 114 14.28 -12.27 42.51
N ILE A 115 15.29 -11.57 42.02
CA ILE A 115 16.63 -11.48 42.59
C ILE A 115 16.79 -10.07 43.13
N SER A 116 17.09 -9.95 44.43
CA SER A 116 17.45 -8.67 45.03
C SER A 116 18.84 -8.74 45.65
N SER A 117 19.65 -7.72 45.41
CA SER A 117 20.96 -7.58 46.08
C SER A 117 20.80 -7.42 47.60
N PRO A 118 21.88 -7.57 48.40
CA PRO A 118 21.82 -7.32 49.84
C PRO A 118 21.25 -5.95 50.21
N SER A 119 21.52 -4.93 49.40
CA SER A 119 21.03 -3.57 49.61
C SER A 119 19.75 -3.22 48.81
N GLY A 120 19.17 -4.20 48.12
CA GLY A 120 17.99 -4.07 47.25
C GLY A 120 16.66 -4.23 47.99
N PRO A 121 15.53 -4.20 47.26
CA PRO A 121 14.20 -4.28 47.85
C PRO A 121 14.02 -5.62 48.57
N SER A 122 13.58 -5.55 49.82
CA SER A 122 13.26 -6.74 50.63
C SER A 122 11.79 -7.12 50.56
N THR A 123 10.95 -6.23 50.03
CA THR A 123 9.50 -6.41 49.88
C THR A 123 9.09 -6.14 48.45
N TRP A 124 8.23 -7.01 47.90
CA TRP A 124 7.65 -6.86 46.58
C TRP A 124 6.14 -6.87 46.65
N THR A 125 5.51 -5.84 46.11
CA THR A 125 4.06 -5.64 46.16
C THR A 125 3.50 -5.58 44.75
N LEU A 126 2.54 -6.46 44.44
CA LEU A 126 1.80 -6.43 43.18
C LEU A 126 0.58 -5.52 43.35
N PHE A 127 0.49 -4.49 42.53
CA PHE A 127 -0.67 -3.63 42.41
C PHE A 127 -1.36 -3.84 41.08
N TYR A 128 -2.67 -3.68 41.12
CA TYR A 128 -3.55 -3.63 39.96
C TYR A 128 -4.29 -2.28 39.95
N SER A 129 -4.56 -1.74 38.77
CA SER A 129 -5.48 -0.62 38.58
C SER A 129 -6.25 -0.76 37.27
N SER A 130 -7.45 -0.18 37.22
CA SER A 130 -8.24 -0.02 35.99
C SER A 130 -7.82 1.19 35.15
N THR A 131 -6.95 2.06 35.67
CA THR A 131 -6.44 3.25 35.00
C THR A 131 -4.91 3.25 34.94
N ALA A 132 -4.34 3.85 33.89
CA ALA A 132 -2.89 3.83 33.65
C ALA A 132 -2.09 4.67 34.67
N ASP A 133 -2.73 5.68 35.26
CA ASP A 133 -2.16 6.59 36.27
C ASP A 133 -2.12 5.98 37.68
N PHE A 134 -2.76 4.81 37.89
CA PHE A 134 -2.90 4.17 39.19
C PHE A 134 -3.48 5.13 40.25
N ALA A 135 -4.51 5.91 39.90
CA ALA A 135 -5.16 6.86 40.81
C ALA A 135 -5.75 6.17 42.06
N SER A 136 -6.36 4.99 41.87
CA SER A 136 -6.94 4.16 42.96
C SER A 136 -6.49 2.69 42.80
N PRO A 137 -5.25 2.35 43.19
CA PRO A 137 -4.71 1.03 42.95
C PRO A 137 -5.14 0.03 44.03
N THR A 138 -5.40 -1.21 43.64
CA THR A 138 -5.61 -2.33 44.57
C THR A 138 -4.30 -3.06 44.79
N GLN A 139 -3.90 -3.20 46.05
CA GLN A 139 -2.81 -4.08 46.44
C GLN A 139 -3.30 -5.54 46.41
N ILE A 140 -2.71 -6.37 45.54
CA ILE A 140 -3.06 -7.78 45.41
C ILE A 140 -2.34 -8.63 46.45
N ALA A 141 -1.02 -8.44 46.57
CA ALA A 141 -0.19 -9.15 47.52
C ALA A 141 1.05 -8.34 47.83
N SER A 142 1.56 -8.48 49.06
CA SER A 142 2.86 -7.96 49.47
C SER A 142 3.69 -9.09 50.07
N ILE A 143 4.84 -9.36 49.46
CA ILE A 143 5.69 -10.49 49.80
C ILE A 143 7.02 -9.95 50.35
N THR A 144 7.28 -10.23 51.63
CA THR A 144 8.49 -9.82 52.33
C THR A 144 9.57 -10.90 52.28
N GLY A 145 10.85 -10.55 52.45
CA GLY A 145 11.96 -11.51 52.57
C GLY A 145 12.68 -11.83 51.25
N ALA A 146 12.67 -10.94 50.27
CA ALA A 146 13.43 -11.09 49.02
C ALA A 146 14.84 -10.48 49.07
N GLY A 147 15.30 -9.99 50.23
CA GLY A 147 16.63 -9.42 50.39
C GLY A 147 17.71 -10.50 50.37
N ASN A 148 18.77 -10.31 49.58
CA ASN A 148 19.96 -11.16 49.53
C ASN A 148 19.79 -12.58 48.93
N THR A 149 18.68 -12.89 48.22
CA THR A 149 18.48 -14.20 47.57
C THR A 149 17.55 -14.11 46.34
N THR A 150 17.52 -15.18 45.53
CA THR A 150 16.43 -15.41 44.58
C THR A 150 15.21 -15.91 45.33
N LYS A 151 14.10 -15.16 45.30
CA LYS A 151 12.83 -15.56 45.90
C LYS A 151 11.80 -15.87 44.81
N ASN A 152 11.27 -17.09 44.82
CA ASN A 152 10.11 -17.46 44.00
C ASN A 152 8.84 -17.00 44.71
N ILE A 153 8.10 -16.07 44.09
CA ILE A 153 6.86 -15.49 44.62
C ILE A 153 5.62 -15.97 43.84
N THR A 154 5.78 -16.95 42.95
CA THR A 154 4.71 -17.44 42.07
C THR A 154 3.52 -17.98 42.87
N ALA A 155 3.79 -18.78 43.90
CA ALA A 155 2.74 -19.37 44.74
C ALA A 155 1.99 -18.28 45.52
N ASP A 156 2.71 -17.36 46.16
CA ASP A 156 2.13 -16.25 46.94
C ASP A 156 1.20 -15.39 46.07
N LEU A 157 1.67 -14.99 44.88
CA LEU A 157 0.88 -14.20 43.93
C LEU A 157 -0.32 -14.97 43.40
N THR A 158 -0.15 -16.27 43.09
CA THR A 158 -1.23 -17.10 42.59
C THR A 158 -2.30 -17.32 43.66
N THR A 159 -1.93 -17.59 44.90
CA THR A 159 -2.89 -17.70 46.01
C THR A 159 -3.68 -16.41 46.21
N ALA A 160 -3.02 -15.25 46.16
CA ALA A 160 -3.71 -13.96 46.27
C ALA A 160 -4.68 -13.70 45.12
N LEU A 161 -4.27 -14.00 43.88
CA LEU A 161 -5.11 -13.87 42.68
C LEU A 161 -6.23 -14.91 42.62
N GLN A 162 -6.08 -16.08 43.25
CA GLN A 162 -7.17 -17.05 43.36
C GLN A 162 -8.19 -16.67 44.44
N ALA A 163 -7.72 -16.06 45.54
CA ALA A 163 -8.60 -15.56 46.59
C ALA A 163 -9.45 -14.38 46.11
N ASN A 164 -8.86 -13.49 45.30
CA ASN A 164 -9.54 -12.34 44.71
C ASN A 164 -9.17 -12.20 43.22
N PRO A 165 -9.79 -12.98 42.33
CA PRO A 165 -9.51 -12.92 40.89
C PRO A 165 -9.84 -11.56 40.29
N ILE A 166 -9.02 -11.12 39.33
CA ILE A 166 -9.22 -9.83 38.66
C ILE A 166 -9.99 -10.08 37.37
N THR A 167 -11.23 -9.59 37.33
CA THR A 167 -12.06 -9.64 36.13
C THR A 167 -11.79 -8.42 35.25
N VAL A 168 -11.24 -8.65 34.06
CA VAL A 168 -11.07 -7.66 33.00
C VAL A 168 -12.25 -7.79 32.04
N SER A 169 -13.11 -6.78 32.04
CA SER A 169 -14.31 -6.74 31.21
C SER A 169 -13.99 -6.46 29.73
N SER A 170 -14.88 -6.87 28.84
CA SER A 170 -14.75 -6.64 27.39
C SER A 170 -14.35 -5.20 27.05
N GLY A 171 -13.24 -5.07 26.31
CA GLY A 171 -12.67 -3.81 25.86
C GLY A 171 -12.01 -2.95 26.94
N THR A 172 -11.82 -3.46 28.15
CA THR A 172 -11.08 -2.76 29.21
C THR A 172 -9.69 -3.33 29.40
N THR A 173 -8.82 -2.52 30.02
CA THR A 173 -7.43 -2.88 30.29
C THR A 173 -7.19 -2.88 31.79
N ALA A 174 -6.54 -3.92 32.29
CA ALA A 174 -6.00 -3.99 33.63
C ALA A 174 -4.50 -3.65 33.59
N PHE A 175 -4.10 -2.69 34.41
CA PHE A 175 -2.72 -2.24 34.53
C PHE A 175 -2.09 -2.84 35.79
N PHE A 176 -0.87 -3.36 35.66
CA PHE A 176 -0.15 -4.01 36.73
C PHE A 176 1.18 -3.33 37.00
N ARG A 177 1.52 -3.22 38.29
CA ARG A 177 2.84 -2.78 38.75
C ARG A 177 3.33 -3.71 39.85
N LEU A 178 4.50 -4.30 39.65
CA LEU A 178 5.23 -5.02 40.67
C LEU A 178 6.31 -4.08 41.23
N VAL A 179 6.06 -3.60 42.43
CA VAL A 179 6.83 -2.53 43.09
C VAL A 179 7.76 -3.13 44.13
N GLY A 180 9.04 -2.78 44.08
CA GLY A 180 10.02 -3.16 45.10
C GLY A 180 10.23 -2.03 46.11
N THR A 181 10.13 -2.34 47.41
CA THR A 181 10.28 -1.38 48.52
C THR A 181 11.15 -1.95 49.64
N ALA A 182 11.34 -1.16 50.71
CA ALA A 182 12.19 -1.50 51.85
C ALA A 182 13.62 -1.89 51.42
N SER A 183 14.16 -1.10 50.48
CA SER A 183 15.56 -1.17 50.07
C SER A 183 16.47 -0.55 51.14
N VAL A 184 17.65 -1.11 51.37
CA VAL A 184 18.60 -0.53 52.34
C VAL A 184 19.24 0.76 51.80
N THR A 185 19.40 0.84 50.48
CA THR A 185 19.96 2.00 49.77
C THR A 185 19.26 2.20 48.43
N THR A 186 19.39 3.38 47.83
CA THR A 186 18.92 3.63 46.46
C THR A 186 19.79 2.94 45.39
N SER A 187 20.98 2.41 45.74
CA SER A 187 21.82 1.65 44.81
C SER A 187 21.48 0.16 44.71
N GLY A 188 20.56 -0.33 45.54
CA GLY A 188 20.15 -1.73 45.53
C GLY A 188 19.47 -2.15 44.22
N THR A 189 19.71 -3.39 43.79
CA THR A 189 19.16 -3.99 42.57
C THR A 189 17.97 -4.89 42.85
N GLY A 190 17.02 -4.93 41.90
CA GLY A 190 15.89 -5.85 41.85
C GLY A 190 15.65 -6.31 40.41
N ARG A 191 15.59 -7.62 40.17
CA ARG A 191 15.65 -8.22 38.82
C ARG A 191 14.78 -9.47 38.70
N PHE A 192 14.30 -9.76 37.49
CA PHE A 192 13.86 -11.11 37.09
C PHE A 192 15.07 -11.95 36.64
N PRO A 193 15.18 -13.22 37.03
CA PRO A 193 16.25 -14.12 36.58
C PRO A 193 16.33 -14.25 35.06
N SER A 194 17.54 -14.26 34.54
CA SER A 194 17.80 -14.45 33.10
C SER A 194 17.33 -15.82 32.58
N ALA A 195 17.04 -15.90 31.28
CA ALA A 195 16.68 -17.14 30.58
C ALA A 195 15.43 -17.83 31.15
N THR A 196 14.47 -17.04 31.63
CA THR A 196 13.17 -17.51 32.12
C THR A 196 12.04 -16.91 31.29
N THR A 197 10.87 -17.56 31.31
CA THR A 197 9.64 -16.99 30.76
C THR A 197 8.66 -16.82 31.91
N ILE A 198 8.25 -15.59 32.16
CA ILE A 198 7.21 -15.27 33.13
C ILE A 198 5.88 -15.11 32.40
N SER A 199 4.79 -15.52 33.03
CA SER A 199 3.46 -15.51 32.41
C SER A 199 2.38 -15.09 33.38
N VAL A 200 1.33 -14.45 32.87
CA VAL A 200 0.07 -14.27 33.60
C VAL A 200 -0.93 -15.33 33.16
N LEU A 201 -1.60 -15.93 34.15
CA LEU A 201 -2.56 -17.00 33.95
C LEU A 201 -3.98 -16.53 34.26
N GLY A 202 -4.95 -17.08 33.54
CA GLY A 202 -6.35 -16.75 33.74
C GLY A 202 -7.25 -17.54 32.82
N THR A 203 -8.55 -17.27 32.86
CA THR A 203 -9.50 -17.84 31.91
C THR A 203 -9.96 -16.77 30.95
N VAL A 204 -10.26 -17.16 29.70
CA VAL A 204 -10.90 -16.29 28.72
C VAL A 204 -12.30 -16.81 28.44
N GLY A 205 -13.30 -16.02 28.78
CA GLY A 205 -14.69 -16.24 28.40
C GLY A 205 -15.08 -15.36 27.21
N THR A 206 -15.99 -15.83 26.38
CA THR A 206 -16.69 -14.98 25.42
C THR A 206 -17.92 -14.37 26.10
N ILE A 207 -18.18 -13.09 25.80
CA ILE A 207 -19.42 -12.41 26.19
C ILE A 207 -20.25 -12.22 24.92
N GLN A 208 -21.54 -12.53 24.99
CA GLN A 208 -22.46 -12.15 23.93
C GLN A 208 -22.50 -10.62 23.84
N LEU A 209 -22.01 -10.08 22.73
CA LEU A 209 -22.03 -8.65 22.46
C LEU A 209 -23.49 -8.21 22.30
N ALA A 210 -23.84 -7.08 22.92
CA ALA A 210 -25.18 -6.51 22.78
C ALA A 210 -25.40 -6.07 21.33
N SER A 211 -26.56 -6.42 20.76
CA SER A 211 -27.04 -5.87 19.50
C SER A 211 -27.99 -4.72 19.81
N LEU A 212 -27.59 -3.52 19.43
CA LEU A 212 -28.26 -2.28 19.77
C LEU A 212 -28.82 -1.67 18.48
N THR A 213 -30.12 -1.38 18.50
CA THR A 213 -30.85 -0.87 17.34
C THR A 213 -31.41 0.51 17.66
N TRP A 214 -31.10 1.50 16.83
CA TRP A 214 -31.77 2.79 16.86
C TRP A 214 -33.19 2.65 16.33
N SER A 215 -34.17 2.97 17.17
CA SER A 215 -35.60 2.78 16.88
C SER A 215 -36.32 4.08 16.53
N GLY A 216 -35.61 5.21 16.44
CA GLY A 216 -36.16 6.49 15.98
C GLY A 216 -36.02 7.63 17.00
N GLY A 217 -35.83 8.85 16.48
CA GLY A 217 -35.56 10.10 17.21
C GLY A 217 -34.58 10.98 16.42
N PRO A 218 -34.72 12.33 16.44
CA PRO A 218 -33.88 13.21 15.63
C PRO A 218 -32.44 13.30 16.15
N THR A 219 -32.23 13.08 17.45
CA THR A 219 -30.94 13.16 18.12
C THR A 219 -30.71 12.00 19.10
N GLY A 220 -29.44 11.65 19.31
CA GLY A 220 -28.99 10.68 20.32
C GLY A 220 -27.59 10.97 20.80
N SER A 221 -27.21 10.31 21.90
CA SER A 221 -25.82 10.31 22.39
C SER A 221 -25.31 8.87 22.55
N TRP A 222 -24.04 8.65 22.23
CA TRP A 222 -23.38 7.36 22.39
C TRP A 222 -22.15 7.50 23.28
N ASN A 223 -22.16 6.69 24.36
CA ASN A 223 -21.21 6.72 25.46
C ASN A 223 -21.41 7.89 26.42
N TYR A 224 -22.68 8.11 26.80
CA TYR A 224 -23.28 9.31 27.41
C TYR A 224 -22.60 9.93 28.67
N ASN A 225 -21.62 9.28 29.28
CA ASN A 225 -20.48 9.94 29.94
C ASN A 225 -19.47 8.85 30.35
N SER A 226 -18.25 9.26 30.74
CA SER A 226 -17.19 8.34 31.13
C SER A 226 -17.55 7.41 32.31
N ALA A 227 -18.54 7.80 33.13
CA ALA A 227 -19.04 7.00 34.25
C ALA A 227 -20.19 6.05 33.85
N ASN A 228 -21.00 6.39 32.85
CA ASN A 228 -22.17 5.64 32.40
C ASN A 228 -22.07 5.35 30.89
N LYS A 229 -21.58 4.15 30.58
CA LYS A 229 -21.50 3.61 29.21
C LYS A 229 -22.89 3.23 28.69
N VAL A 230 -23.64 4.20 28.21
CA VAL A 230 -25.02 4.03 27.72
C VAL A 230 -25.14 4.54 26.29
N TRP A 231 -26.03 3.92 25.52
CA TRP A 231 -26.54 4.44 24.26
C TRP A 231 -27.93 5.03 24.52
N LEU A 232 -28.05 6.36 24.34
CA LEU A 232 -29.30 7.08 24.41
C LEU A 232 -30.00 7.08 23.03
N ASN A 233 -31.03 6.24 22.89
CA ASN A 233 -31.90 6.11 21.72
C ASN A 233 -33.18 6.94 21.91
N GLY A 234 -33.13 8.20 21.49
CA GLY A 234 -34.17 9.19 21.77
C GLY A 234 -34.27 9.45 23.28
N LEU A 235 -35.40 9.09 23.89
CA LEU A 235 -35.61 9.20 25.34
C LEU A 235 -35.22 7.94 26.12
N ASN A 236 -34.89 6.84 25.43
CA ASN A 236 -34.58 5.55 26.06
C ASN A 236 -33.07 5.36 26.19
N SER A 237 -32.60 4.80 27.30
CA SER A 237 -31.18 4.50 27.52
C SER A 237 -30.95 2.99 27.59
N VAL A 238 -30.03 2.46 26.78
CA VAL A 238 -29.63 1.04 26.79
C VAL A 238 -28.14 0.91 27.13
N ALA A 239 -27.80 0.01 28.05
CA ALA A 239 -26.41 -0.22 28.44
C ALA A 239 -25.54 -0.59 27.22
N PHE A 240 -24.39 0.05 27.09
CA PHE A 240 -23.43 -0.17 26.03
C PHE A 240 -22.16 -0.82 26.61
N SER A 241 -21.81 -1.98 26.10
CA SER A 241 -20.50 -2.61 26.35
C SER A 241 -19.59 -2.39 25.15
N SER A 242 -18.30 -2.21 25.41
CA SER A 242 -17.30 -2.15 24.33
C SER A 242 -17.38 -3.41 23.48
N GLY A 243 -17.41 -3.24 22.16
CA GLY A 243 -17.63 -4.31 21.19
C GLY A 243 -19.09 -4.52 20.80
N ALA A 244 -20.06 -3.83 21.41
CA ALA A 244 -21.46 -4.00 21.00
C ALA A 244 -21.67 -3.61 19.52
N ILE A 245 -22.65 -4.27 18.90
CA ILE A 245 -23.04 -4.05 17.51
C ILE A 245 -24.12 -2.97 17.47
N ALA A 246 -23.92 -1.96 16.65
CA ALA A 246 -24.81 -0.83 16.49
C ALA A 246 -25.48 -0.82 15.12
N THR A 247 -26.80 -0.75 15.07
CA THR A 247 -27.57 -0.66 13.82
C THR A 247 -28.54 0.52 13.85
N ILE A 248 -28.46 1.39 12.84
CA ILE A 248 -29.33 2.54 12.66
C ILE A 248 -30.33 2.26 11.53
N ASN A 249 -31.63 2.20 11.85
CA ASN A 249 -32.70 1.95 10.87
C ASN A 249 -33.53 3.20 10.55
N SER A 250 -33.22 4.35 11.16
CA SER A 250 -33.89 5.63 10.87
C SER A 250 -32.89 6.78 10.90
N ALA A 251 -33.04 7.72 9.97
CA ALA A 251 -32.21 8.92 9.87
C ALA A 251 -32.17 9.68 11.21
N SER A 252 -30.98 10.11 11.63
CA SER A 252 -30.75 10.69 12.96
C SER A 252 -29.40 11.41 13.04
N SER A 253 -29.22 12.27 14.05
CA SER A 253 -27.90 12.78 14.42
C SER A 253 -27.47 12.15 15.74
N LEU A 254 -26.40 11.36 15.72
CA LEU A 254 -25.85 10.69 16.90
C LEU A 254 -24.53 11.35 17.30
N THR A 255 -24.49 11.92 18.50
CA THR A 255 -23.28 12.49 19.07
C THR A 255 -22.53 11.43 19.86
N VAL A 256 -21.29 11.15 19.48
CA VAL A 256 -20.36 10.36 20.27
C VAL A 256 -19.78 11.29 21.34
N ASP A 257 -19.80 10.84 22.59
CA ASP A 257 -19.24 11.61 23.70
C ASP A 257 -17.72 11.78 23.57
N ALA A 258 -17.15 12.77 24.27
CA ALA A 258 -15.73 13.12 24.17
C ALA A 258 -14.76 11.95 24.47
N GLY A 259 -15.19 10.96 25.26
CA GLY A 259 -14.42 9.75 25.55
C GLY A 259 -14.35 8.73 24.40
N GLY A 260 -15.09 8.96 23.31
CA GLY A 260 -15.16 8.07 22.16
C GLY A 260 -15.95 6.79 22.42
N VAL A 261 -16.09 5.95 21.39
CA VAL A 261 -16.79 4.66 21.44
C VAL A 261 -15.89 3.59 20.83
N LEU A 262 -15.93 2.37 21.39
CA LEU A 262 -15.38 1.17 20.77
C LEU A 262 -16.52 0.17 20.48
N ALA A 263 -17.02 0.18 19.25
CA ALA A 263 -18.06 -0.73 18.78
C ALA A 263 -17.46 -2.00 18.16
N GLY A 264 -18.25 -3.08 18.10
CA GLY A 264 -17.89 -4.26 17.32
C GLY A 264 -18.13 -4.00 15.84
N SER A 265 -19.33 -3.49 15.53
CA SER A 265 -19.65 -2.92 14.23
C SER A 265 -20.64 -1.78 14.38
N PHE A 266 -20.65 -0.87 13.42
CA PHE A 266 -21.63 0.19 13.26
C PHE A 266 -22.25 0.08 11.88
N THR A 267 -23.56 -0.03 11.79
CA THR A 267 -24.31 -0.28 10.56
C THR A 267 -25.38 0.79 10.38
N ASN A 268 -25.34 1.51 9.26
CA ASN A 268 -26.41 2.37 8.79
C ASN A 268 -27.25 1.63 7.75
N ASN A 269 -28.51 1.36 8.09
CA ASN A 269 -29.49 0.61 7.30
C ASN A 269 -30.76 1.45 7.06
N ILE A 270 -30.59 2.75 6.88
CA ILE A 270 -31.72 3.66 6.62
C ILE A 270 -32.08 3.60 5.13
N SER A 271 -33.38 3.63 4.81
CA SER A 271 -33.86 3.64 3.42
C SER A 271 -33.73 4.99 2.73
N SER A 272 -33.71 6.08 3.50
CA SER A 272 -33.58 7.46 3.01
C SER A 272 -33.14 8.40 4.15
N GLY A 273 -32.87 9.66 3.81
CA GLY A 273 -32.40 10.67 4.78
C GLY A 273 -30.91 10.53 5.08
N THR A 274 -30.47 11.16 6.18
CA THR A 274 -29.06 11.18 6.59
C THR A 274 -28.93 10.77 8.06
N THR A 275 -28.02 9.85 8.32
CA THR A 275 -27.46 9.60 9.65
C THR A 275 -26.16 10.39 9.79
N VAL A 276 -26.04 11.23 10.81
CA VAL A 276 -24.81 11.99 11.11
C VAL A 276 -24.17 11.43 12.37
N ILE A 277 -22.87 11.13 12.31
CA ILE A 277 -22.04 10.82 13.49
C ILE A 277 -21.10 11.99 13.74
N ASN A 278 -21.23 12.65 14.89
CA ASN A 278 -20.39 13.79 15.29
C ASN A 278 -19.90 13.65 16.74
N GLY A 279 -19.04 14.58 17.19
CA GLY A 279 -18.46 14.55 18.54
C GLY A 279 -17.13 13.78 18.63
N GLY A 280 -16.99 12.94 19.66
CA GLY A 280 -15.79 12.14 19.92
C GLY A 280 -15.55 11.00 18.94
N ALA A 281 -14.46 10.25 19.15
CA ALA A 281 -13.98 9.25 18.20
C ALA A 281 -14.87 8.00 18.10
N LEU A 282 -15.19 7.55 16.89
CA LEU A 282 -15.83 6.26 16.63
C LEU A 282 -14.77 5.21 16.24
N SER A 283 -14.41 4.34 17.18
CA SER A 283 -13.62 3.14 16.88
C SER A 283 -14.55 1.94 16.71
N SER A 284 -14.35 1.14 15.66
CA SER A 284 -15.20 -0.02 15.38
C SER A 284 -14.43 -1.17 14.73
N GLY A 285 -14.91 -2.40 14.82
CA GLY A 285 -14.44 -3.46 13.94
C GLY A 285 -14.85 -3.20 12.48
N ALA A 286 -16.07 -2.70 12.28
CA ALA A 286 -16.56 -2.32 10.96
C ALA A 286 -17.51 -1.12 10.99
N ILE A 287 -17.49 -0.30 9.95
CA ILE A 287 -18.47 0.77 9.69
C ILE A 287 -19.11 0.47 8.34
N LEU A 288 -20.43 0.25 8.33
CA LEU A 288 -21.16 -0.26 7.18
C LEU A 288 -22.31 0.68 6.82
N ASN A 289 -22.41 1.11 5.57
CA ASN A 289 -23.62 1.71 5.01
C ASN A 289 -24.27 0.73 4.03
N ILE A 290 -25.35 0.09 4.49
CA ILE A 290 -26.04 -0.98 3.75
C ILE A 290 -27.40 -0.53 3.20
N GLY A 291 -27.94 0.58 3.73
CA GLY A 291 -29.19 1.18 3.28
C GLY A 291 -29.02 2.14 2.09
N ALA A 292 -30.15 2.65 1.59
CA ALA A 292 -30.18 3.60 0.48
C ALA A 292 -30.01 5.08 0.92
N GLY A 293 -30.05 5.38 2.21
CA GLY A 293 -29.77 6.73 2.71
C GLY A 293 -28.28 7.03 2.93
N LYS A 294 -28.02 8.21 3.47
CA LYS A 294 -26.67 8.73 3.68
C LYS A 294 -26.16 8.44 5.10
N LEU A 295 -24.90 8.03 5.24
CA LEU A 295 -24.15 8.06 6.49
C LEU A 295 -23.06 9.13 6.38
N SER A 296 -23.05 10.10 7.29
CA SER A 296 -22.07 11.19 7.35
C SER A 296 -21.21 11.06 8.60
N LEU A 297 -19.93 10.75 8.41
CA LEU A 297 -18.96 10.61 9.49
C LEU A 297 -18.19 11.92 9.67
N GLN A 298 -18.61 12.74 10.64
CA GLN A 298 -17.98 14.03 10.97
C GLN A 298 -16.91 13.89 12.05
N SER A 299 -17.02 12.89 12.92
CA SER A 299 -16.00 12.58 13.92
C SER A 299 -14.77 11.91 13.34
N SER A 300 -13.66 12.01 14.07
CA SER A 300 -12.55 11.07 13.90
C SER A 300 -13.05 9.63 14.04
N ASN A 301 -12.58 8.73 13.18
CA ASN A 301 -13.06 7.37 13.16
C ASN A 301 -11.98 6.38 12.72
N ASN A 302 -12.07 5.16 13.25
CA ASN A 302 -11.12 4.09 12.96
C ASN A 302 -11.86 2.76 12.87
N ALA A 303 -11.66 2.03 11.77
CA ALA A 303 -12.27 0.71 11.62
C ALA A 303 -11.42 -0.26 10.81
N ALA A 304 -11.45 -1.55 11.16
CA ALA A 304 -10.78 -2.55 10.31
C ALA A 304 -11.43 -2.60 8.91
N LYS A 305 -12.74 -2.38 8.83
CA LYS A 305 -13.48 -2.31 7.57
C LYS A 305 -14.39 -1.08 7.50
N LEU A 306 -14.28 -0.31 6.43
CA LEU A 306 -15.30 0.62 5.99
C LEU A 306 -16.04 0.01 4.79
N GLN A 307 -17.37 0.08 4.74
CA GLN A 307 -18.13 -0.47 3.61
C GLN A 307 -19.30 0.41 3.21
N ASN A 308 -19.50 0.58 1.91
CA ASN A 308 -20.77 0.99 1.34
C ASN A 308 -21.27 -0.10 0.38
N SER A 309 -22.35 -0.77 0.76
CA SER A 309 -22.99 -1.82 -0.05
C SER A 309 -24.45 -1.53 -0.37
N GLY A 310 -25.02 -0.48 0.22
CA GLY A 310 -26.30 0.06 -0.20
C GLY A 310 -26.14 1.06 -1.35
N SER A 311 -27.25 1.40 -2.00
CA SER A 311 -27.28 2.42 -3.06
C SER A 311 -27.06 3.85 -2.54
N GLY A 312 -27.00 4.03 -1.22
CA GLY A 312 -26.82 5.32 -0.58
C GLY A 312 -25.40 5.87 -0.63
N THR A 313 -25.18 6.92 0.17
CA THR A 313 -23.90 7.64 0.21
C THR A 313 -23.23 7.50 1.57
N LEU A 314 -21.94 7.21 1.59
CA LEU A 314 -21.09 7.27 2.78
C LEU A 314 -20.14 8.46 2.65
N SER A 315 -20.38 9.49 3.46
CA SER A 315 -19.63 10.75 3.43
C SER A 315 -18.60 10.78 4.54
N LEU A 316 -17.34 10.97 4.16
CA LEU A 316 -16.20 11.04 5.06
C LEU A 316 -15.80 12.51 5.23
N VAL A 317 -16.05 13.05 6.42
CA VAL A 317 -15.77 14.45 6.77
C VAL A 317 -14.67 14.51 7.83
N GLY A 318 -14.78 13.70 8.88
CA GLY A 318 -13.75 13.56 9.91
C GLY A 318 -12.63 12.60 9.49
N PRO A 319 -11.42 12.75 10.06
CA PRO A 319 -10.27 11.91 9.71
C PRO A 319 -10.55 10.43 9.98
N GLY A 320 -10.20 9.57 9.02
CA GLY A 320 -10.57 8.16 8.99
C GLY A 320 -9.36 7.24 8.81
N THR A 321 -9.18 6.29 9.72
CA THR A 321 -8.16 5.22 9.60
C THR A 321 -8.82 3.88 9.32
N TYR A 322 -8.51 3.25 8.19
CA TYR A 322 -9.07 1.96 7.80
C TYR A 322 -8.01 0.96 7.36
N THR A 323 -8.28 -0.33 7.57
CA THR A 323 -7.48 -1.40 6.95
C THR A 323 -7.99 -1.66 5.54
N THR A 324 -9.31 -1.87 5.39
CA THR A 324 -9.97 -2.03 4.09
C THR A 324 -11.18 -1.12 3.94
N VAL A 325 -11.43 -0.68 2.71
CA VAL A 325 -12.59 0.10 2.29
C VAL A 325 -13.23 -0.62 1.12
N ASP A 326 -14.44 -1.15 1.30
CA ASP A 326 -15.17 -1.87 0.26
C ASP A 326 -16.36 -1.04 -0.21
N LEU A 327 -16.40 -0.74 -1.50
CA LEU A 327 -17.45 0.01 -2.15
C LEU A 327 -18.07 -0.87 -3.23
N THR A 328 -19.19 -1.52 -2.89
CA THR A 328 -19.85 -2.49 -3.78
C THR A 328 -21.13 -1.96 -4.40
N ALA A 329 -21.67 -0.85 -3.90
CA ALA A 329 -22.79 -0.11 -4.46
C ALA A 329 -22.76 1.35 -3.99
N GLY A 330 -23.60 2.20 -4.58
CA GLY A 330 -23.77 3.59 -4.13
C GLY A 330 -22.50 4.42 -4.23
N LYS A 331 -22.33 5.38 -3.31
CA LYS A 331 -21.24 6.35 -3.34
C LYS A 331 -20.46 6.38 -2.02
N ILE A 332 -19.13 6.43 -2.09
CA ILE A 332 -18.30 7.00 -1.01
C ILE A 332 -17.83 8.37 -1.47
N GLU A 333 -17.96 9.39 -0.62
CA GLU A 333 -17.46 10.74 -0.90
C GLU A 333 -16.52 11.22 0.20
N THR A 334 -15.37 11.77 -0.18
CA THR A 334 -14.47 12.46 0.74
C THR A 334 -14.78 13.95 0.73
N LEU A 335 -14.90 14.56 1.91
CA LEU A 335 -15.24 15.97 2.11
C LEU A 335 -14.17 16.74 2.89
N ALA A 336 -13.01 16.11 3.13
CA ALA A 336 -11.80 16.72 3.68
C ALA A 336 -10.56 15.88 3.30
N ASP A 337 -9.37 16.41 3.55
CA ASP A 337 -8.11 15.69 3.38
C ASP A 337 -7.90 14.64 4.47
N GLY A 338 -7.25 13.52 4.14
CA GLY A 338 -6.87 12.49 5.11
C GLY A 338 -8.06 11.76 5.77
N VAL A 339 -9.23 11.79 5.14
CA VAL A 339 -10.43 11.10 5.63
C VAL A 339 -10.55 9.66 5.12
N LEU A 340 -9.86 9.33 4.03
CA LEU A 340 -9.83 8.01 3.41
C LEU A 340 -8.43 7.40 3.50
N SER A 341 -8.35 6.14 3.90
CA SER A 341 -7.12 5.37 4.04
C SER A 341 -7.38 3.86 3.85
N GLY A 342 -6.34 3.02 4.00
CA GLY A 342 -6.45 1.57 3.82
C GLY A 342 -6.53 1.14 2.35
N ALA A 343 -6.66 -0.17 2.11
CA ALA A 343 -6.88 -0.68 0.76
C ALA A 343 -8.32 -0.40 0.32
N VAL A 344 -8.49 0.28 -0.82
CA VAL A 344 -9.78 0.71 -1.35
C VAL A 344 -10.17 -0.19 -2.52
N ASN A 345 -11.30 -0.87 -2.39
CA ASN A 345 -11.86 -1.77 -3.39
C ASN A 345 -13.21 -1.23 -3.85
N ALA A 346 -13.31 -0.76 -5.10
CA ALA A 346 -14.53 -0.23 -5.68
C ALA A 346 -15.00 -1.14 -6.82
N SER A 347 -16.26 -1.59 -6.79
CA SER A 347 -16.80 -2.55 -7.78
C SER A 347 -18.17 -2.17 -8.33
N GLY A 348 -18.50 -2.68 -9.53
CA GLY A 348 -19.82 -2.53 -10.15
C GLY A 348 -20.13 -1.07 -10.51
N ASP A 349 -21.37 -0.65 -10.32
CA ASP A 349 -21.81 0.73 -10.63
C ASP A 349 -21.57 1.73 -9.49
N SER A 350 -20.73 1.35 -8.52
CA SER A 350 -20.41 2.24 -7.40
C SER A 350 -19.53 3.42 -7.82
N SER A 351 -19.50 4.46 -6.99
CA SER A 351 -18.75 5.69 -7.24
C SER A 351 -17.91 6.11 -6.04
N LEU A 352 -16.59 6.18 -6.23
CA LEU A 352 -15.70 6.84 -5.28
C LEU A 352 -15.47 8.28 -5.73
N ASP A 353 -15.94 9.24 -4.95
CA ASP A 353 -15.79 10.66 -5.20
C ASP A 353 -14.77 11.25 -4.22
N VAL A 354 -13.62 11.66 -4.73
CA VAL A 354 -12.56 12.27 -3.90
C VAL A 354 -12.70 13.80 -3.82
N GLY A 355 -13.72 14.39 -4.45
CA GLY A 355 -13.90 15.84 -4.52
C GLY A 355 -12.62 16.53 -5.03
N THR A 356 -12.16 17.54 -4.29
CA THR A 356 -10.87 18.21 -4.51
C THR A 356 -9.81 17.83 -3.47
N PHE A 357 -10.07 16.77 -2.68
CA PHE A 357 -9.30 16.47 -1.47
C PHE A 357 -8.19 15.46 -1.71
N SER A 358 -7.19 15.50 -0.84
CA SER A 358 -6.01 14.64 -0.85
C SER A 358 -6.10 13.55 0.19
N ASN A 359 -6.00 12.30 -0.23
CA ASN A 359 -6.08 11.14 0.64
C ASN A 359 -4.91 10.18 0.39
N THR A 360 -4.39 9.58 1.46
CA THR A 360 -3.34 8.56 1.39
C THR A 360 -3.95 7.21 1.69
N ILE A 361 -3.92 6.33 0.70
CA ILE A 361 -4.52 5.00 0.73
C ILE A 361 -3.44 3.92 0.61
N GLY A 362 -3.83 2.67 0.87
CA GLY A 362 -3.04 1.48 0.53
C GLY A 362 -3.01 1.29 -0.98
N ALA A 363 -3.71 0.30 -1.51
CA ALA A 363 -3.92 0.16 -2.95
C ALA A 363 -5.34 0.59 -3.33
N LEU A 364 -5.54 1.08 -4.55
CA LEU A 364 -6.84 1.23 -5.19
C LEU A 364 -7.08 0.05 -6.15
N THR A 365 -8.17 -0.68 -5.97
CA THR A 365 -8.66 -1.71 -6.89
C THR A 365 -10.03 -1.32 -7.40
N VAL A 366 -10.15 -1.13 -8.71
CA VAL A 366 -11.38 -0.73 -9.39
C VAL A 366 -11.83 -1.85 -10.32
N ASN A 367 -13.01 -2.38 -10.09
CA ASN A 367 -13.68 -3.34 -10.96
C ASN A 367 -14.96 -2.70 -11.48
N GLU A 368 -14.89 -2.05 -12.65
CA GLU A 368 -15.96 -1.25 -13.25
C GLU A 368 -16.40 0.03 -12.54
N ALA A 369 -16.09 0.24 -11.26
CA ALA A 369 -16.57 1.41 -10.53
C ALA A 369 -16.10 2.76 -11.12
N SER A 370 -16.86 3.81 -10.84
CA SER A 370 -16.51 5.17 -11.22
C SER A 370 -15.60 5.81 -10.16
N ILE A 371 -14.51 6.46 -10.59
CA ILE A 371 -13.63 7.25 -9.72
C ILE A 371 -13.72 8.69 -10.19
N VAL A 372 -14.29 9.56 -9.37
CA VAL A 372 -14.63 10.95 -9.73
C VAL A 372 -14.01 11.95 -8.76
N GLY A 373 -14.03 13.22 -9.15
CA GLY A 373 -13.32 14.29 -8.48
C GLY A 373 -12.00 14.65 -9.17
N THR A 374 -11.37 15.71 -8.70
CA THR A 374 -10.09 16.25 -9.18
C THR A 374 -9.02 16.29 -8.08
N GLY A 375 -9.34 15.72 -6.91
CA GLY A 375 -8.42 15.57 -5.79
C GLY A 375 -7.28 14.59 -6.06
N ILE A 376 -6.59 14.21 -4.99
CA ILE A 376 -5.38 13.38 -5.05
C ILE A 376 -5.62 12.07 -4.29
N LEU A 377 -5.26 10.95 -4.93
CA LEU A 377 -5.06 9.67 -4.25
C LEU A 377 -3.58 9.31 -4.26
N LYS A 378 -2.97 9.29 -3.08
CA LYS A 378 -1.60 8.79 -2.85
C LYS A 378 -1.68 7.31 -2.50
N GLY A 379 -1.32 6.43 -3.43
CA GLY A 379 -1.46 4.99 -3.27
C GLY A 379 -0.17 4.21 -3.51
N ALA A 380 -0.12 3.02 -2.94
CA ALA A 380 0.89 1.99 -3.19
C ALA A 380 0.61 1.17 -4.46
N GLY A 381 -0.50 1.42 -5.15
CA GLY A 381 -0.84 0.82 -6.45
C GLY A 381 -2.24 1.20 -6.90
N PHE A 382 -2.46 1.21 -8.22
CA PHE A 382 -3.73 1.52 -8.86
C PHE A 382 -4.08 0.41 -9.85
N GLY A 383 -5.15 -0.34 -9.60
CA GLY A 383 -5.60 -1.42 -10.48
C GLY A 383 -6.98 -1.12 -11.05
N PHE A 384 -7.14 -1.25 -12.35
CA PHE A 384 -8.40 -1.07 -13.06
C PHE A 384 -8.71 -2.31 -13.91
N ALA A 385 -9.82 -2.98 -13.61
CA ALA A 385 -10.41 -4.04 -14.42
C ALA A 385 -11.70 -3.50 -15.04
N LEU A 386 -11.66 -3.24 -16.36
CA LEU A 386 -12.76 -2.64 -17.11
C LEU A 386 -13.08 -3.49 -18.34
N ASP A 387 -14.16 -4.26 -18.27
CA ASP A 387 -14.72 -5.09 -19.33
C ASP A 387 -16.07 -4.60 -19.83
N GLN A 388 -16.79 -3.79 -19.03
CA GLN A 388 -18.15 -3.34 -19.36
C GLN A 388 -18.17 -1.89 -19.81
N ASN A 389 -17.52 -0.99 -19.07
CA ASN A 389 -17.60 0.45 -19.34
C ASN A 389 -16.23 1.10 -19.52
N ASP A 390 -16.16 2.08 -20.42
CA ASP A 390 -15.05 3.01 -20.46
C ASP A 390 -15.11 3.93 -19.23
N ARG A 391 -13.95 4.26 -18.65
CA ARG A 391 -13.86 5.14 -17.47
C ARG A 391 -12.87 6.26 -17.70
N THR A 392 -13.27 7.48 -17.34
CA THR A 392 -12.37 8.63 -17.27
C THR A 392 -12.07 8.94 -15.80
N VAL A 393 -10.80 9.08 -15.46
CA VAL A 393 -10.33 9.37 -14.10
C VAL A 393 -9.60 10.71 -14.11
N ALA A 394 -10.25 11.71 -13.52
CA ALA A 394 -9.71 13.07 -13.34
C ALA A 394 -8.93 13.23 -12.03
N VAL A 395 -9.00 12.25 -11.14
CA VAL A 395 -8.23 12.18 -9.91
C VAL A 395 -6.74 12.07 -10.22
N SER A 396 -5.92 12.89 -9.57
CA SER A 396 -4.46 12.78 -9.62
C SER A 396 -4.01 11.57 -8.81
N MET A 397 -3.43 10.58 -9.48
CA MET A 397 -2.83 9.40 -8.84
C MET A 397 -1.36 9.64 -8.56
N GLN A 398 -0.96 9.45 -7.31
CA GLN A 398 0.40 9.69 -6.83
C GLN A 398 0.86 8.55 -5.90
N GLY A 399 2.11 8.58 -5.48
CA GLY A 399 2.67 7.60 -4.54
C GLY A 399 3.62 6.62 -5.19
N THR A 400 4.00 5.58 -4.45
CA THR A 400 5.08 4.67 -4.87
C THR A 400 4.61 3.57 -5.83
N GLY A 401 3.30 3.38 -5.97
CA GLY A 401 2.70 2.32 -6.77
C GLY A 401 2.78 2.53 -8.27
N GLY A 402 2.49 1.46 -9.02
CA GLY A 402 2.24 1.50 -10.47
C GLY A 402 0.75 1.46 -10.80
N LEU A 403 0.44 1.55 -12.09
CA LEU A 403 -0.91 1.41 -12.64
C LEU A 403 -1.03 0.06 -13.38
N SER A 404 -2.03 -0.75 -13.07
CA SER A 404 -2.36 -1.95 -13.83
C SER A 404 -3.75 -1.82 -14.47
N LYS A 405 -3.84 -2.15 -15.76
CA LYS A 405 -5.08 -2.11 -16.53
C LYS A 405 -5.36 -3.46 -17.16
N THR A 406 -6.48 -4.07 -16.80
CA THR A 406 -7.04 -5.29 -17.40
C THR A 406 -8.42 -5.00 -18.00
N GLY A 407 -8.94 -5.97 -18.75
CA GLY A 407 -10.24 -5.90 -19.39
C GLY A 407 -10.24 -5.09 -20.69
N SER A 408 -11.25 -5.30 -21.52
CA SER A 408 -11.30 -4.85 -22.91
C SER A 408 -11.55 -3.34 -23.12
N LYS A 409 -12.00 -2.61 -22.09
CA LYS A 409 -12.44 -1.21 -22.20
C LYS A 409 -11.33 -0.20 -22.00
N THR A 410 -11.65 1.06 -22.22
CA THR A 410 -10.74 2.20 -22.14
C THR A 410 -10.70 2.79 -20.74
N LEU A 411 -9.50 2.97 -20.21
CA LEU A 411 -9.21 3.84 -19.07
C LEU A 411 -8.60 5.15 -19.58
N THR A 412 -9.33 6.26 -19.47
CA THR A 412 -8.85 7.59 -19.85
C THR A 412 -8.34 8.34 -18.61
N LEU A 413 -7.08 8.74 -18.63
CA LEU A 413 -6.41 9.50 -17.58
C LEU A 413 -6.46 11.01 -17.92
N SER A 414 -7.08 11.79 -17.04
CA SER A 414 -7.14 13.26 -17.19
C SER A 414 -6.56 14.03 -15.99
N GLY A 415 -6.36 13.38 -14.85
CA GLY A 415 -5.59 13.93 -13.73
C GLY A 415 -4.08 13.97 -14.03
N SER A 416 -3.35 14.91 -13.42
CA SER A 416 -1.88 14.95 -13.47
C SER A 416 -1.32 13.84 -12.57
N ASN A 417 -0.85 12.75 -13.16
CA ASN A 417 -0.38 11.59 -12.41
C ASN A 417 1.13 11.66 -12.17
N SER A 418 1.55 11.32 -10.95
CA SER A 418 2.96 11.38 -10.54
C SER A 418 3.36 10.19 -9.65
N PHE A 419 2.75 9.04 -9.88
CA PHE A 419 3.15 7.80 -9.22
C PHE A 419 4.48 7.29 -9.79
N SER A 420 5.30 6.62 -8.97
CA SER A 420 6.66 6.24 -9.38
C SER A 420 6.78 4.85 -10.01
N GLY A 421 5.77 3.99 -9.88
CA GLY A 421 5.77 2.65 -10.46
C GLY A 421 5.42 2.65 -11.95
N ASP A 422 5.64 1.51 -12.60
CA ASP A 422 5.36 1.34 -14.03
C ASP A 422 3.85 1.24 -14.33
N ILE A 423 3.50 1.46 -15.59
CA ILE A 423 2.16 1.24 -16.13
C ILE A 423 2.15 -0.13 -16.83
N SER A 424 1.32 -1.06 -16.37
CA SER A 424 1.13 -2.39 -16.95
C SER A 424 -0.23 -2.51 -17.64
N LEU A 425 -0.23 -2.54 -18.97
CA LEU A 425 -1.41 -2.80 -19.80
C LEU A 425 -1.49 -4.30 -20.08
N PHE A 426 -2.42 -4.98 -19.43
CA PHE A 426 -2.73 -6.39 -19.66
C PHE A 426 -3.92 -6.60 -20.60
N GLY A 427 -4.76 -5.57 -20.81
CA GLY A 427 -5.90 -5.61 -21.73
C GLY A 427 -6.48 -4.22 -22.02
N GLY A 428 -7.10 -4.09 -23.20
CA GLY A 428 -7.83 -2.88 -23.59
C GLY A 428 -6.92 -1.67 -23.84
N THR A 429 -7.46 -0.48 -23.56
CA THR A 429 -6.80 0.79 -23.87
C THR A 429 -6.54 1.60 -22.60
N VAL A 430 -5.34 2.18 -22.49
CA VAL A 430 -5.11 3.36 -21.65
C VAL A 430 -5.01 4.57 -22.57
N ALA A 431 -5.82 5.59 -22.31
CA ALA A 431 -5.80 6.85 -23.04
C ALA A 431 -5.40 8.00 -22.12
N THR A 432 -4.75 9.03 -22.65
CA THR A 432 -4.61 10.32 -21.96
C THR A 432 -5.61 11.31 -22.55
N LEU A 433 -6.12 12.26 -21.74
CA LEU A 433 -7.04 13.31 -22.22
C LEU A 433 -6.32 14.59 -22.66
N GLY A 434 -5.07 14.77 -22.25
CA GLY A 434 -4.25 15.94 -22.51
C GLY A 434 -2.78 15.61 -22.30
N ALA A 435 -1.92 16.64 -22.32
CA ALA A 435 -0.48 16.47 -22.12
C ALA A 435 -0.12 16.22 -20.65
N ASP A 436 1.04 15.59 -20.43
CA ASP A 436 1.64 15.34 -19.11
C ASP A 436 0.68 14.63 -18.14
N ARG A 437 0.04 13.55 -18.63
CA ARG A 437 -0.85 12.71 -17.82
C ARG A 437 -0.18 11.42 -17.38
N LEU A 438 0.94 11.04 -17.98
CA LEU A 438 1.75 9.91 -17.55
C LEU A 438 2.98 10.40 -16.78
N PRO A 439 3.47 9.67 -15.76
CA PRO A 439 4.72 10.02 -15.08
C PRO A 439 5.94 9.83 -16.00
N ASP A 440 6.81 10.84 -16.10
CA ASP A 440 8.05 10.79 -16.89
C ASP A 440 8.97 9.62 -16.53
N THR A 441 8.86 9.08 -15.32
CA THR A 441 9.67 7.95 -14.84
C THR A 441 9.11 6.59 -15.22
N THR A 442 7.89 6.51 -15.75
CA THR A 442 7.21 5.24 -16.00
C THR A 442 7.75 4.51 -17.21
N THR A 443 7.91 3.20 -17.10
CA THR A 443 7.87 2.30 -18.27
C THR A 443 6.42 1.93 -18.54
N VAL A 444 5.99 1.94 -19.80
CA VAL A 444 4.69 1.36 -20.18
C VAL A 444 4.93 -0.05 -20.70
N VAL A 445 4.50 -1.04 -19.92
CA VAL A 445 4.61 -2.48 -20.20
C VAL A 445 3.32 -2.95 -20.85
N MET A 446 3.41 -3.46 -22.07
CA MET A 446 2.26 -3.77 -22.92
C MET A 446 2.18 -5.26 -23.25
N SER A 447 1.02 -5.86 -22.97
CA SER A 447 0.63 -7.19 -23.46
C SER A 447 0.10 -7.13 -24.89
N SER A 448 -0.14 -8.30 -25.50
CA SER A 448 -0.79 -8.40 -26.80
C SER A 448 -2.17 -7.71 -26.80
N ASN A 449 -2.53 -7.11 -27.94
CA ASN A 449 -3.83 -6.45 -28.16
C ASN A 449 -4.13 -5.31 -27.17
N THR A 450 -3.09 -4.65 -26.65
CA THR A 450 -3.25 -3.47 -25.78
C THR A 450 -2.89 -2.20 -26.53
N ILE A 451 -3.56 -1.11 -26.16
CA ILE A 451 -3.39 0.20 -26.81
C ILE A 451 -3.03 1.26 -25.77
N LEU A 452 -1.96 2.02 -26.04
CA LEU A 452 -1.74 3.33 -25.41
C LEU A 452 -2.16 4.42 -26.41
N SER A 453 -3.14 5.24 -26.08
CA SER A 453 -3.64 6.31 -26.95
C SER A 453 -3.35 7.69 -26.36
N LEU A 454 -2.65 8.56 -27.10
CA LEU A 454 -2.28 9.88 -26.59
C LEU A 454 -3.37 10.91 -26.88
N GLY A 455 -3.80 11.65 -25.86
CA GLY A 455 -4.65 12.85 -25.99
C GLY A 455 -3.87 14.16 -25.85
N GLY A 456 -2.55 14.08 -25.70
CA GLY A 456 -1.62 15.20 -25.65
C GLY A 456 -0.18 14.71 -25.71
N ASN A 457 0.79 15.64 -25.70
CA ASN A 457 2.20 15.27 -25.66
C ASN A 457 2.51 14.57 -24.33
N GLU A 458 3.25 13.47 -24.39
CA GLU A 458 3.64 12.71 -23.20
C GLU A 458 5.14 12.48 -23.18
N THR A 459 5.69 12.49 -21.96
CA THR A 459 7.05 12.03 -21.68
C THR A 459 6.99 10.81 -20.78
N ILE A 460 7.73 9.77 -21.12
CA ILE A 460 7.85 8.55 -20.33
C ILE A 460 9.30 8.08 -20.30
N LYS A 461 9.62 7.14 -19.42
CA LYS A 461 10.96 6.53 -19.39
C LYS A 461 11.17 5.68 -20.64
N SER A 462 10.24 4.76 -20.92
CA SER A 462 10.33 3.89 -22.09
C SER A 462 9.04 3.09 -22.35
N LEU A 463 8.94 2.47 -23.52
CA LEU A 463 7.95 1.44 -23.85
C LEU A 463 8.56 0.05 -23.76
N TYR A 464 7.82 -0.92 -23.24
CA TYR A 464 8.22 -2.33 -23.26
C TYR A 464 7.09 -3.23 -23.76
N ALA A 465 7.38 -4.09 -24.73
CA ALA A 465 6.52 -5.18 -25.15
C ALA A 465 7.41 -6.37 -25.51
N SER A 466 7.10 -7.55 -24.96
CA SER A 466 7.86 -8.77 -25.27
C SER A 466 7.62 -9.24 -26.70
N SER A 467 8.45 -10.15 -27.20
CA SER A 467 8.28 -10.75 -28.53
C SER A 467 6.94 -11.46 -28.76
N ALA A 468 6.29 -11.94 -27.69
CA ALA A 468 4.96 -12.53 -27.76
C ALA A 468 3.83 -11.48 -27.92
N ASN A 469 4.14 -10.19 -27.78
CA ASN A 469 3.17 -9.09 -27.69
C ASN A 469 3.20 -8.18 -28.93
N ALA A 470 3.44 -8.75 -30.12
CA ALA A 470 3.57 -8.01 -31.38
C ALA A 470 2.34 -7.15 -31.74
N SER A 471 1.16 -7.52 -31.26
CA SER A 471 -0.10 -6.77 -31.46
C SER A 471 -0.30 -5.63 -30.47
N ALA A 472 0.68 -5.31 -29.62
CA ALA A 472 0.65 -4.08 -28.82
C ALA A 472 0.77 -2.85 -29.73
N GLN A 473 0.04 -1.78 -29.41
CA GLN A 473 -0.01 -0.59 -30.26
C GLN A 473 0.04 0.70 -29.44
N VAL A 474 0.84 1.66 -29.88
CA VAL A 474 0.78 3.04 -29.40
C VAL A 474 0.15 3.90 -30.49
N ASN A 475 -1.00 4.49 -30.20
CA ASN A 475 -1.64 5.48 -31.07
C ASN A 475 -1.20 6.88 -30.64
N LEU A 476 -0.29 7.48 -31.41
CA LEU A 476 0.22 8.82 -31.16
C LEU A 476 -0.83 9.90 -31.44
N GLN A 477 -1.89 9.58 -32.17
CA GLN A 477 -2.79 10.57 -32.77
C GLN A 477 -1.97 11.65 -33.49
N SER A 478 -2.07 12.93 -33.13
CA SER A 478 -1.25 14.01 -33.67
C SER A 478 -0.16 14.51 -32.70
N TYR A 479 0.14 13.75 -31.64
CA TYR A 479 0.96 14.20 -30.52
C TYR A 479 2.37 13.61 -30.53
N ILE A 480 3.22 14.18 -29.68
CA ILE A 480 4.60 13.77 -29.50
C ILE A 480 4.71 12.80 -28.33
N LEU A 481 5.32 11.64 -28.56
CA LEU A 481 5.79 10.75 -27.50
C LEU A 481 7.28 10.91 -27.30
N THR A 482 7.69 11.41 -26.14
CA THR A 482 9.10 11.49 -25.74
C THR A 482 9.47 10.34 -24.82
N MET A 483 10.55 9.62 -25.14
CA MET A 483 11.06 8.52 -24.32
C MET A 483 12.47 8.82 -23.80
N ASN A 484 12.63 8.85 -22.48
CA ASN A 484 13.89 9.07 -21.77
C ASN A 484 14.58 7.74 -21.42
N VAL A 485 15.01 7.02 -22.46
CA VAL A 485 15.50 5.63 -22.34
C VAL A 485 16.88 5.59 -21.68
N THR A 486 16.88 5.35 -20.37
CA THR A 486 18.06 5.28 -19.49
C THR A 486 18.50 3.86 -19.16
N ALA A 487 17.71 2.86 -19.53
CA ALA A 487 18.04 1.44 -19.47
C ALA A 487 17.61 0.77 -20.77
N SER A 488 18.46 -0.13 -21.30
CA SER A 488 18.19 -0.78 -22.58
C SER A 488 16.96 -1.68 -22.51
N ASN A 489 16.09 -1.60 -23.51
CA ASN A 489 14.86 -2.39 -23.55
C ASN A 489 14.40 -2.70 -24.99
N GLN A 490 13.23 -3.33 -25.11
CA GLN A 490 12.62 -3.67 -26.39
C GLN A 490 11.14 -3.32 -26.43
N PHE A 491 10.68 -2.90 -27.61
CA PHE A 491 9.29 -2.72 -27.93
C PHE A 491 8.99 -3.43 -29.26
N VAL A 492 8.21 -4.51 -29.16
CA VAL A 492 7.77 -5.32 -30.32
C VAL A 492 6.40 -4.88 -30.84
N GLY A 493 5.74 -3.90 -30.21
CA GLY A 493 4.52 -3.32 -30.74
C GLY A 493 4.75 -2.39 -31.93
N SER A 494 3.67 -1.76 -32.39
CA SER A 494 3.68 -0.75 -33.45
C SER A 494 3.26 0.63 -32.94
N LEU A 495 3.77 1.69 -33.56
CA LEU A 495 3.29 3.06 -33.38
C LEU A 495 2.46 3.47 -34.60
N VAL A 496 1.37 4.19 -34.39
CA VAL A 496 0.49 4.72 -35.45
C VAL A 496 0.12 6.18 -35.18
N GLY A 497 -0.48 6.84 -36.18
CA GLY A 497 -0.98 8.21 -36.07
C GLY A 497 -0.19 9.19 -36.93
N THR A 498 -0.52 10.47 -36.85
CA THR A 498 0.23 11.55 -37.53
C THR A 498 1.28 12.21 -36.63
N GLY A 499 1.32 11.84 -35.34
CA GLY A 499 2.27 12.29 -34.35
C GLY A 499 3.69 11.75 -34.56
N SER A 500 4.60 12.16 -33.68
CA SER A 500 6.04 11.89 -33.79
C SER A 500 6.61 11.21 -32.52
N MET A 501 7.73 10.51 -32.69
CA MET A 501 8.50 9.95 -31.57
C MET A 501 9.76 10.78 -31.33
N VAL A 502 10.10 11.06 -30.06
CA VAL A 502 11.41 11.57 -29.64
C VAL A 502 12.10 10.54 -28.75
N LYS A 503 13.32 10.17 -29.09
CA LYS A 503 14.18 9.28 -28.31
C LYS A 503 15.32 10.08 -27.67
N ASN A 504 15.29 10.11 -26.34
CA ASN A 504 16.32 10.62 -25.47
C ASN A 504 16.99 9.47 -24.68
N GLY A 505 17.98 9.83 -23.87
CA GLY A 505 18.69 8.90 -22.98
C GLY A 505 19.74 8.06 -23.71
N SER A 506 20.77 7.66 -22.98
CA SER A 506 21.98 7.03 -23.51
C SER A 506 21.84 5.56 -23.89
N SER A 507 20.73 4.91 -23.51
CA SER A 507 20.55 3.47 -23.69
C SER A 507 19.86 3.09 -25.00
N ILE A 508 19.81 1.78 -25.24
CA ILE A 508 19.30 1.13 -26.45
C ILE A 508 17.77 0.98 -26.38
N LEU A 509 17.06 1.48 -27.39
CA LEU A 509 15.67 1.08 -27.65
C LEU A 509 15.62 0.11 -28.83
N THR A 510 15.25 -1.14 -28.56
CA THR A 510 15.06 -2.14 -29.62
C THR A 510 13.66 -2.05 -30.20
N LEU A 511 13.55 -1.74 -31.48
CA LEU A 511 12.31 -1.73 -32.24
C LEU A 511 12.28 -2.97 -33.15
N THR A 512 11.34 -3.86 -32.88
CA THR A 512 11.26 -5.14 -33.59
C THR A 512 10.27 -5.11 -34.75
N ASN A 513 9.16 -4.38 -34.59
CA ASN A 513 8.12 -4.28 -35.60
C ASN A 513 8.18 -2.96 -36.36
N THR A 514 7.58 -2.97 -37.56
CA THR A 514 7.37 -1.75 -38.34
C THR A 514 6.14 -0.99 -37.83
N SER A 515 6.18 0.33 -37.95
CA SER A 515 5.18 1.30 -37.51
C SER A 515 4.71 2.17 -38.68
N THR A 516 3.57 2.84 -38.55
CA THR A 516 2.93 3.64 -39.64
C THR A 516 2.84 5.13 -39.34
N TYR A 517 3.34 5.60 -38.19
CA TYR A 517 3.20 7.01 -37.83
C TYR A 517 3.95 7.95 -38.79
N SER A 518 3.35 9.09 -39.13
CA SER A 518 3.87 9.98 -40.18
C SER A 518 4.59 11.23 -39.68
N GLY A 519 4.50 11.58 -38.40
CA GLY A 519 5.18 12.76 -37.84
C GLY A 519 6.70 12.61 -37.73
N GLY A 520 7.23 11.41 -37.95
CA GLY A 520 8.66 11.12 -37.96
C GLY A 520 9.25 10.81 -36.59
N THR A 521 10.55 10.54 -36.60
CA THR A 521 11.33 10.14 -35.41
C THR A 521 12.48 11.11 -35.20
N THR A 522 12.64 11.62 -33.99
CA THR A 522 13.82 12.39 -33.59
C THR A 522 14.66 11.59 -32.62
N MET A 523 15.92 11.34 -33.00
CA MET A 523 16.92 10.67 -32.19
C MET A 523 17.93 11.68 -31.66
N ASN A 524 17.80 12.04 -30.38
CA ASN A 524 18.71 12.98 -29.72
C ASN A 524 19.93 12.29 -29.11
N ALA A 525 19.76 11.08 -28.57
CA ALA A 525 20.83 10.36 -27.87
C ALA A 525 20.61 8.84 -27.82
N GLY A 526 21.70 8.13 -27.52
CA GLY A 526 21.70 6.69 -27.28
C GLY A 526 21.68 5.88 -28.56
N SER A 527 20.85 4.84 -28.64
CA SER A 527 20.82 3.99 -29.82
C SER A 527 19.48 3.33 -30.10
N PHE A 528 19.27 2.97 -31.37
CA PHE A 528 18.20 2.08 -31.81
C PHE A 528 18.75 0.73 -32.29
N ARG A 529 18.07 -0.37 -31.91
CA ARG A 529 18.28 -1.71 -32.48
C ARG A 529 17.11 -2.09 -33.37
N LEU A 530 17.36 -2.45 -34.63
CA LEU A 530 16.29 -2.78 -35.58
C LEU A 530 16.27 -4.28 -35.92
N GLN A 531 15.09 -4.90 -35.86
CA GLN A 531 14.88 -6.27 -36.34
C GLN A 531 14.24 -6.36 -37.74
N ALA A 532 13.67 -5.27 -38.24
CA ALA A 532 13.01 -5.21 -39.55
C ALA A 532 13.52 -4.00 -40.36
N SER A 533 13.53 -4.15 -41.68
CA SER A 533 13.55 -3.02 -42.62
C SER A 533 12.11 -2.51 -42.81
N GLY A 534 11.91 -1.32 -43.36
CA GLY A 534 10.55 -0.86 -43.70
C GLY A 534 9.91 -1.65 -44.86
N ASN A 535 8.58 -1.60 -44.96
CA ASN A 535 7.83 -2.13 -46.08
C ASN A 535 7.50 -1.03 -47.08
N LYS A 536 7.59 -1.36 -48.36
CA LYS A 536 7.32 -0.45 -49.47
C LYS A 536 6.23 -1.01 -50.38
N THR A 537 5.53 -0.13 -51.08
CA THR A 537 4.56 -0.50 -52.12
C THR A 537 4.86 0.25 -53.41
N THR A 538 4.61 -0.37 -54.56
CA THR A 538 4.72 0.28 -55.86
C THR A 538 3.31 0.60 -56.35
N ASN A 539 3.04 1.87 -56.60
CA ASN A 539 1.83 2.28 -57.29
C ASN A 539 1.94 1.87 -58.77
N VAL A 540 1.02 1.03 -59.24
CA VAL A 540 1.05 0.48 -60.60
C VAL A 540 0.73 1.55 -61.66
N VAL A 541 0.04 2.63 -61.28
CA VAL A 541 -0.41 3.66 -62.23
C VAL A 541 0.74 4.59 -62.64
N ASP A 542 1.58 5.00 -61.69
CA ASP A 542 2.67 5.96 -61.90
C ASP A 542 4.07 5.37 -61.64
N ASN A 543 4.14 4.07 -61.32
CA ASN A 543 5.36 3.34 -60.95
C ASN A 543 6.13 3.98 -59.78
N THR A 544 5.46 4.77 -58.94
CA THR A 544 6.07 5.37 -57.75
C THR A 544 6.16 4.35 -56.62
N VAL A 545 7.25 4.39 -55.86
CA VAL A 545 7.45 3.51 -54.69
C VAL A 545 7.29 4.33 -53.43
N ALA A 546 6.37 3.92 -52.55
CA ALA A 546 6.09 4.59 -51.28
C ALA A 546 6.45 3.71 -50.08
N LEU A 547 6.94 4.34 -48.99
CA LEU A 547 7.13 3.70 -47.70
C LEU A 547 5.78 3.56 -46.99
N THR A 548 5.37 2.33 -46.68
CA THR A 548 4.08 2.07 -46.01
C THR A 548 4.24 1.81 -44.52
N THR A 549 5.35 1.17 -44.12
CA THR A 549 5.70 0.96 -42.72
C THR A 549 7.21 0.99 -42.52
N SER A 550 7.69 1.37 -41.34
CA SER A 550 9.10 1.24 -40.93
C SER A 550 9.21 1.32 -39.41
N PRO A 551 10.26 0.77 -38.76
CA PRO A 551 10.45 0.96 -37.32
C PRO A 551 10.39 2.44 -36.88
N PHE A 552 10.81 3.36 -37.76
CA PHE A 552 10.77 4.82 -37.53
C PHE A 552 9.49 5.52 -38.04
N GLY A 553 8.44 4.75 -38.34
CA GLY A 553 7.26 5.26 -39.01
C GLY A 553 7.53 5.58 -40.49
N VAL A 554 6.64 6.30 -41.14
CA VAL A 554 6.78 6.71 -42.56
C VAL A 554 7.31 8.14 -42.72
N GLY A 555 7.48 8.88 -41.61
CA GLY A 555 7.99 10.25 -41.61
C GLY A 555 9.51 10.35 -41.68
N VAL A 556 10.04 11.56 -41.51
CA VAL A 556 11.49 11.84 -41.53
C VAL A 556 12.17 11.31 -40.26
N LEU A 557 13.37 10.76 -40.41
CA LEU A 557 14.28 10.45 -39.31
C LEU A 557 15.22 11.64 -39.07
N ASN A 558 15.01 12.38 -37.98
CA ASN A 558 15.91 13.42 -37.51
C ASN A 558 16.98 12.81 -36.60
N TRP A 559 18.24 12.87 -37.00
CA TRP A 559 19.34 12.15 -36.36
C TRP A 559 20.42 13.11 -35.89
N ALA A 560 20.48 13.35 -34.57
CA ALA A 560 21.44 14.26 -33.94
C ALA A 560 22.69 13.57 -33.37
N GLY A 561 22.71 12.23 -33.33
CA GLY A 561 23.85 11.46 -32.84
C GLY A 561 23.48 10.05 -32.39
N GLY A 562 24.45 9.32 -31.87
CA GLY A 562 24.26 7.94 -31.40
C GLY A 562 24.33 6.91 -32.50
N ALA A 563 23.81 5.71 -32.25
CA ALA A 563 23.96 4.57 -33.16
C ALA A 563 22.63 3.94 -33.59
N ILE A 564 22.56 3.48 -34.84
CA ILE A 564 21.51 2.58 -35.33
C ILE A 564 22.20 1.30 -35.79
N TYR A 565 21.73 0.15 -35.32
CA TYR A 565 22.29 -1.15 -35.66
C TYR A 565 21.23 -2.22 -35.88
N SER A 566 21.65 -3.28 -36.57
CA SER A 566 20.86 -4.49 -36.76
C SER A 566 20.86 -5.34 -35.48
N SER A 567 19.79 -6.08 -35.26
CA SER A 567 19.67 -7.04 -34.15
C SER A 567 20.36 -8.38 -34.41
N GLY A 568 20.98 -8.58 -35.58
CA GLY A 568 21.65 -9.82 -35.96
C GLY A 568 22.41 -9.68 -37.27
N THR A 569 22.75 -10.80 -37.91
CA THR A 569 23.55 -10.82 -39.16
C THR A 569 22.83 -10.32 -40.41
N THR A 570 21.50 -10.26 -40.39
CA THR A 570 20.74 -9.79 -41.55
C THR A 570 20.87 -8.27 -41.67
N SER A 571 21.28 -7.79 -42.85
CA SER A 571 21.35 -6.36 -43.15
C SER A 571 19.98 -5.69 -43.01
N ARG A 572 19.98 -4.41 -42.65
CA ARG A 572 18.78 -3.59 -42.47
C ARG A 572 18.89 -2.35 -43.33
N ASN A 573 17.77 -1.95 -43.93
CA ASN A 573 17.66 -0.74 -44.73
C ASN A 573 16.75 0.26 -44.03
N ILE A 574 17.23 1.51 -43.94
CA ILE A 574 16.46 2.68 -43.56
C ILE A 574 15.91 3.29 -44.85
N TYR A 575 14.59 3.28 -45.01
CA TYR A 575 13.91 3.84 -46.19
C TYR A 575 13.35 5.24 -45.96
N ASN A 576 13.36 5.73 -44.71
CA ASN A 576 12.92 7.07 -44.37
C ASN A 576 13.85 8.12 -45.00
N SER A 577 13.32 9.30 -45.33
CA SER A 577 14.18 10.47 -45.50
C SER A 577 14.93 10.74 -44.20
N VAL A 578 16.18 11.19 -44.31
CA VAL A 578 17.07 11.38 -43.15
C VAL A 578 17.48 12.85 -43.05
N ASN A 579 17.36 13.42 -41.85
CA ASN A 579 17.97 14.71 -41.52
C ASN A 579 19.14 14.47 -40.57
N LEU A 580 20.35 14.72 -41.02
CA LEU A 580 21.54 14.72 -40.17
C LEU A 580 21.66 16.09 -39.50
N LEU A 581 21.50 16.13 -38.18
CA LEU A 581 21.44 17.38 -37.40
C LEU A 581 22.81 17.85 -36.89
N GLY A 582 23.89 17.18 -37.30
CA GLY A 582 25.27 17.50 -36.93
C GLY A 582 25.90 16.49 -35.96
N GLY A 583 27.22 16.59 -35.80
CA GLY A 583 27.98 15.69 -34.93
C GLY A 583 28.21 14.31 -35.54
N ALA A 584 28.45 13.30 -34.69
CA ALA A 584 28.78 11.96 -35.14
C ALA A 584 27.59 10.99 -35.01
N VAL A 585 27.20 10.37 -36.13
CA VAL A 585 26.20 9.32 -36.20
C VAL A 585 26.84 7.98 -36.53
N THR A 586 26.37 6.89 -35.94
CA THR A 586 26.98 5.56 -36.09
C THR A 586 26.02 4.58 -36.72
N LEU A 587 26.49 3.84 -37.72
CA LEU A 587 25.77 2.75 -38.38
C LEU A 587 26.52 1.43 -38.16
N GLY A 588 25.83 0.46 -37.56
CA GLY A 588 26.37 -0.85 -37.19
C GLY A 588 26.87 -0.93 -35.73
N ASP A 589 27.19 -2.15 -35.29
CA ASP A 589 27.68 -2.45 -33.93
C ASP A 589 28.73 -3.55 -33.97
N THR A 590 29.93 -3.36 -33.40
CA THR A 590 30.94 -4.43 -33.25
C THR A 590 30.67 -5.35 -32.05
N ASN A 591 29.69 -5.02 -31.20
CA ASN A 591 29.41 -5.66 -29.92
C ASN A 591 28.19 -6.61 -29.95
N SER A 592 27.74 -7.00 -31.15
CA SER A 592 26.68 -8.00 -31.31
C SER A 592 27.18 -9.39 -30.92
N THR A 593 26.52 -10.06 -29.98
CA THR A 593 26.77 -11.47 -29.64
C THR A 593 26.29 -12.44 -30.72
N THR A 594 25.51 -11.96 -31.71
CA THR A 594 24.92 -12.75 -32.80
C THR A 594 25.45 -12.34 -34.18
N GLY A 595 26.46 -11.45 -34.25
CA GLY A 595 27.00 -10.87 -35.48
C GLY A 595 26.28 -9.59 -35.92
N ALA A 596 26.98 -8.75 -36.69
CA ALA A 596 26.54 -7.40 -37.04
C ALA A 596 26.18 -7.30 -38.53
N GLY A 597 24.88 -7.33 -38.84
CA GLY A 597 24.38 -7.07 -40.18
C GLY A 597 24.61 -5.61 -40.58
N ASP A 598 24.76 -5.39 -41.88
CA ASP A 598 24.96 -4.05 -42.44
C ASP A 598 23.76 -3.13 -42.19
N MET A 599 24.03 -1.84 -42.14
CA MET A 599 23.02 -0.80 -41.93
C MET A 599 23.08 0.19 -43.09
N ASN A 600 22.10 0.13 -43.97
CA ASN A 600 22.07 0.91 -45.20
C ASN A 600 20.99 2.00 -45.16
N VAL A 601 21.20 3.06 -45.92
CA VAL A 601 20.22 4.15 -46.12
C VAL A 601 19.81 4.12 -47.59
N SER A 602 18.58 3.68 -47.87
CA SER A 602 18.15 3.31 -49.22
C SER A 602 17.38 4.41 -49.95
N ALA A 603 17.55 4.47 -51.28
CA ALA A 603 16.83 5.36 -52.19
C ALA A 603 15.65 4.68 -52.91
N ASP A 604 15.27 3.47 -52.48
CA ASP A 604 14.22 2.67 -53.11
C ASP A 604 12.81 3.28 -53.00
N VAL A 605 12.62 4.30 -52.17
CA VAL A 605 11.36 5.03 -52.02
C VAL A 605 11.45 6.34 -52.81
N THR A 606 10.45 6.65 -53.62
CA THR A 606 10.46 7.83 -54.49
C THR A 606 10.53 9.10 -53.65
N GLY A 607 11.48 9.98 -53.98
CA GLY A 607 11.62 11.31 -53.38
C GLY A 607 12.29 11.34 -52.01
N VAL A 608 12.78 10.20 -51.49
CA VAL A 608 13.55 10.20 -50.25
C VAL A 608 14.95 10.76 -50.47
N LEU A 609 15.42 11.53 -49.49
CA LEU A 609 16.72 12.18 -49.53
C LEU A 609 17.30 12.29 -48.13
N THR A 610 18.62 12.50 -48.09
CA THR A 610 19.34 12.85 -46.87
C THR A 610 19.66 14.35 -46.88
N THR A 611 19.18 15.09 -45.88
CA THR A 611 19.54 16.50 -45.66
C THR A 611 20.63 16.60 -44.61
N LEU A 612 21.71 17.30 -44.93
CA LEU A 612 22.75 17.68 -44.00
C LEU A 612 22.45 19.09 -43.47
N ASN A 613 22.14 19.21 -42.18
CA ASN A 613 21.78 20.48 -41.53
C ASN A 613 22.92 21.10 -40.70
N ALA A 614 24.06 20.40 -40.61
CA ALA A 614 25.29 20.82 -39.94
C ALA A 614 26.43 19.88 -40.36
N ASP A 615 27.68 20.25 -40.08
CA ASP A 615 28.82 19.33 -40.26
C ASP A 615 28.57 18.01 -39.53
N CYS A 616 28.70 16.89 -40.24
CA CYS A 616 28.39 15.56 -39.71
C CYS A 616 29.46 14.53 -40.05
N THR A 617 29.71 13.61 -39.12
CA THR A 617 30.54 12.43 -39.32
C THR A 617 29.67 11.18 -39.32
N VAL A 618 29.71 10.42 -40.41
CA VAL A 618 29.11 9.08 -40.46
C VAL A 618 30.16 8.06 -40.05
N ASN A 619 30.00 7.48 -38.87
CA ASN A 619 30.78 6.37 -38.36
C ASN A 619 30.23 5.04 -38.90
N ALA A 620 30.82 4.53 -39.98
CA ALA A 620 30.51 3.19 -40.47
C ALA A 620 31.31 2.15 -39.67
N VAL A 621 30.60 1.37 -38.86
CA VAL A 621 31.18 0.30 -38.03
C VAL A 621 30.86 -1.08 -38.65
N ALA A 622 29.71 -1.21 -39.31
CA ALA A 622 29.46 -2.25 -40.32
C ALA A 622 29.65 -1.66 -41.73
N ALA A 623 29.60 -2.48 -42.79
CA ALA A 623 29.58 -1.92 -44.13
C ALA A 623 28.29 -1.12 -44.31
N VAL A 624 28.39 0.06 -44.92
CA VAL A 624 27.25 0.96 -45.14
C VAL A 624 27.19 1.31 -46.62
N ASP A 625 26.10 0.95 -47.27
CA ASP A 625 25.67 1.52 -48.54
C ASP A 625 24.66 2.65 -48.26
N TRP A 626 25.02 3.87 -48.68
CA TRP A 626 24.17 5.05 -48.62
C TRP A 626 23.74 5.43 -50.03
N GLU A 627 22.49 5.10 -50.35
CA GLU A 627 21.92 5.26 -51.69
C GLU A 627 21.17 6.57 -51.86
N GLN A 628 20.66 7.17 -50.79
CA GLN A 628 19.95 8.45 -50.88
C GLN A 628 20.88 9.55 -51.40
N PRO A 629 20.40 10.45 -52.27
CA PRO A 629 21.08 11.72 -52.53
C PRO A 629 21.28 12.47 -51.22
N ILE A 630 22.49 12.96 -50.99
CA ILE A 630 22.83 13.78 -49.83
C ILE A 630 22.92 15.24 -50.29
N LEU A 631 22.16 16.12 -49.63
CA LEU A 631 22.09 17.56 -49.92
C LEU A 631 22.47 18.37 -48.68
N GLY A 632 23.34 19.36 -48.82
CA GLY A 632 23.65 20.28 -47.72
C GLY A 632 24.60 21.42 -48.10
N SER A 633 24.04 22.58 -48.41
CA SER A 633 24.86 23.74 -48.78
C SER A 633 25.67 24.26 -47.59
N GLY A 634 27.00 24.25 -47.71
CA GLY A 634 27.89 24.83 -46.72
C GLY A 634 28.24 23.92 -45.54
N PHE A 635 27.94 22.63 -45.63
CA PHE A 635 28.26 21.64 -44.60
C PHE A 635 29.13 20.51 -45.15
N ASN A 636 29.97 19.95 -44.29
CA ASN A 636 30.85 18.84 -44.60
C ASN A 636 30.27 17.52 -44.08
N LEU A 637 30.30 16.49 -44.93
CA LEU A 637 30.10 15.11 -44.52
C LEU A 637 31.47 14.43 -44.45
N SER A 638 31.87 13.99 -43.26
CA SER A 638 33.10 13.23 -43.05
C SER A 638 32.81 11.76 -42.73
N LYS A 639 33.77 10.91 -43.07
CA LYS A 639 33.72 9.47 -42.78
C LYS A 639 34.54 9.18 -41.52
N GLY A 640 33.92 8.58 -40.51
CA GLY A 640 34.59 7.99 -39.35
C GLY A 640 34.28 6.50 -39.21
N GLY A 641 34.75 5.83 -38.16
CA GLY A 641 34.55 4.39 -37.96
C GLY A 641 35.44 3.50 -38.84
N THR A 642 35.49 2.20 -38.53
CA THR A 642 36.49 1.25 -39.03
C THR A 642 36.15 0.55 -40.34
N ASN A 643 34.91 0.69 -40.83
CA ASN A 643 34.42 -0.06 -42.00
C ASN A 643 34.14 0.85 -43.21
N LYS A 644 33.71 0.29 -44.34
CA LYS A 644 33.44 1.02 -45.58
C LYS A 644 32.13 1.81 -45.51
N LEU A 645 32.16 3.06 -45.98
CA LEU A 645 30.97 3.84 -46.36
C LEU A 645 31.00 4.02 -47.87
N THR A 646 29.97 3.56 -48.56
CA THR A 646 29.80 3.74 -50.01
C THR A 646 28.65 4.70 -50.26
N LEU A 647 28.91 5.83 -50.90
CA LEU A 647 27.87 6.76 -51.37
C LEU A 647 27.54 6.42 -52.82
N ARG A 648 26.28 6.10 -53.13
CA ARG A 648 25.85 5.60 -54.46
C ARG A 648 25.20 6.66 -55.35
N SER A 649 24.70 7.74 -54.78
CA SER A 649 24.04 8.83 -55.51
C SER A 649 24.95 10.03 -55.73
N THR A 650 24.54 10.89 -56.68
CA THR A 650 25.10 12.23 -56.81
C THR A 650 24.75 13.03 -55.55
N ASN A 651 25.77 13.60 -54.90
CA ASN A 651 25.63 14.38 -53.67
C ASN A 651 25.98 15.84 -53.97
N ALA A 652 25.29 16.78 -53.35
CA ALA A 652 25.40 18.22 -53.65
C ALA A 652 25.56 19.09 -52.39
#